data_AF-F6F1F2-F1
#
_entry.id   AF-F6F1F2-F1
#
_cell.length_a   1.000
_cell.length_b   1.000
_cell.length_c   1.000
_cell.angle_alpha   90.00
_cell.angle_beta   90.00
_cell.angle_gamma   90.00
#
_symmetry.space_group_name_H-M   'P 1'
#
loop_
_entity.id
_entity.type
_entity.pdbx_description
1 polymer ?
#
loop_
_entity_poly.entity_id
_entity_poly.type
_entity_poly.pdbx_seq_one_letter_code
_entity_poly.pdbx_strand_id
1 'polypeptide(L)'
;MTDRVRIAIVGSGPAGLSAAARAAGLGLSHLLIEKTDHLSDTIFKYQKGKHVMATPSQLVLRSDCDFEAGKRESILDRWNAQAAEQGVNVAYRCEVKAITGTGDPIPGSIQKIVERKRDGTTDTKEIQRLAPPYRLSLSDGRDIIADAVIMAIGTQGNPNLMRVPGADLPHVQYQLDDPAAYNDEHIFVVGTGDAGIENALGLAADEAQGNAVTILNRSTEFASAKAANVNALMAAAETGRLSIMTEATTAKIEPGYITLDSRDGEVKLKCDRIIARMGSAPPRAFVESCGIEFTSGDRLAFPKLSPVFESTAPGIFVIGALAGYPLIKHCMNQGYDVVEYINGNRDLKPADEPILAAKFAALPERKSVDQWLEFLRSNVSILEGLSPLQMREFMLDSEVRAYRKGDLIFEKYDPGSSLFGVAQGQALVEVGPTLKVPIDQGSIFGEVGLISGRRRGATVRAGADSIMVEVSRTAALKLMSSNPPAKRAITRISTERQLLQLFGAGLTPADLTEVLDTAEIKTVKAGEHVITEGDTGTDIYVIRVGSMIVEKKIGGRQVFLSYLPAGSYVGEMALISGGPRTATVKATVKSEVIKLNGDAFARLMAAKPALLERARRDMASRQDVNAFIESRKDSFSTVVDMYSETAKFLVDNGIGEATDVLLIDEHLCVGCDNCEKACADSHDGLSRLDREAGRTYAHLHVPTSCRHCEHPHCMADCPPNAIHRGPDGEVFIDETCIGCGNCQRNCPYGVIRMDSVPPKKPGLLSWMFFGQGPGPGEPSKKWRTKNTEPGVEKPKKAIKCDMCSGIEGGPACVRACPTGAAIRVAPEDFLSVARLDREAN
;
A
#
# COMPACT_ATOMS: atom_id res chain seq x y z
N MET A 1 -10.71 32.91 43.94
CA MET A 1 -12.04 32.92 43.30
C MET A 1 -11.92 32.07 42.06
N THR A 2 -12.78 31.06 41.90
CA THR A 2 -12.73 30.15 40.75
C THR A 2 -13.48 30.81 39.60
N ASP A 3 -12.79 31.14 38.50
CA ASP A 3 -13.44 31.73 37.34
C ASP A 3 -14.41 30.73 36.73
N ARG A 4 -15.68 31.12 36.57
CA ARG A 4 -16.72 30.29 35.93
C ARG A 4 -16.98 30.79 34.51
N VAL A 5 -16.83 29.91 33.54
CA VAL A 5 -17.11 30.18 32.12
C VAL A 5 -18.23 29.28 31.62
N ARG A 6 -18.93 29.71 30.56
CA ARG A 6 -19.91 28.86 29.90
C ARG A 6 -19.21 27.74 29.12
N ILE A 7 -18.10 28.07 28.44
CA ILE A 7 -17.36 27.11 27.61
C ILE A 7 -15.86 27.19 27.93
N ALA A 8 -15.26 26.07 28.37
CA ALA A 8 -13.81 25.92 28.41
C ALA A 8 -13.34 25.12 27.18
N ILE A 9 -12.36 25.65 26.46
CA ILE A 9 -11.84 25.04 25.23
C ILE A 9 -10.39 24.65 25.47
N VAL A 10 -10.06 23.36 25.35
CA VAL A 10 -8.74 22.83 25.67
C VAL A 10 -7.97 22.55 24.39
N GLY A 11 -6.95 23.37 24.11
CA GLY A 11 -6.07 23.29 22.94
C GLY A 11 -6.47 24.27 21.83
N SER A 12 -5.49 25.03 21.33
CA SER A 12 -5.69 26.09 20.32
C SER A 12 -5.39 25.66 18.88
N GLY A 13 -5.43 24.36 18.60
CA GLY A 13 -5.38 23.86 17.23
C GLY A 13 -6.56 24.39 16.40
N PRO A 14 -6.61 24.14 15.07
CA PRO A 14 -7.59 24.74 14.18
C PRO A 14 -9.06 24.57 14.65
N ALA A 15 -9.39 23.40 15.21
CA ALA A 15 -10.71 23.14 15.78
C ALA A 15 -11.03 24.01 17.01
N GLY A 16 -10.10 24.06 17.96
CA GLY A 16 -10.27 24.82 19.19
C GLY A 16 -10.28 26.32 18.95
N LEU A 17 -9.44 26.79 18.02
CA LEU A 17 -9.45 28.19 17.59
C LEU A 17 -10.78 28.56 16.96
N SER A 18 -11.31 27.74 16.06
CA SER A 18 -12.64 27.97 15.46
C SER A 18 -13.76 27.96 16.50
N ALA A 19 -13.70 27.08 17.50
CA ALA A 19 -14.69 27.08 18.58
C ALA A 19 -14.59 28.37 19.41
N ALA A 20 -13.38 28.82 19.72
CA ALA A 20 -13.17 30.01 20.54
C ALA A 20 -13.60 31.29 19.80
N ALA A 21 -13.23 31.39 18.52
CA ALA A 21 -13.68 32.42 17.58
C ALA A 21 -15.22 32.49 17.53
N ARG A 22 -15.90 31.35 17.36
CA ARG A 22 -17.36 31.32 17.32
C ARG A 22 -17.99 31.71 18.65
N ALA A 23 -17.44 31.24 19.76
CA ALA A 23 -17.91 31.59 21.09
C ALA A 23 -17.78 33.09 21.36
N ALA A 24 -16.67 33.70 20.92
CA ALA A 24 -16.45 35.14 20.98
C ALA A 24 -17.45 35.92 20.11
N GLY A 25 -17.65 35.51 18.85
CA GLY A 25 -18.61 36.12 17.93
C GLY A 25 -20.06 36.09 18.42
N LEU A 26 -20.43 35.08 19.22
CA LEU A 26 -21.75 34.97 19.87
C LEU A 26 -21.83 35.66 21.25
N GLY A 27 -20.73 36.24 21.75
CA GLY A 27 -20.67 36.87 23.07
C GLY A 27 -20.78 35.89 24.24
N LEU A 28 -20.44 34.61 24.04
CA LEU A 28 -20.48 33.60 25.09
C LEU A 28 -19.25 33.72 26.01
N SER A 29 -19.46 33.61 27.32
CA SER A 29 -18.35 33.52 28.29
C SER A 29 -17.52 32.26 28.02
N HIS A 30 -16.28 32.43 27.57
CA HIS A 30 -15.40 31.33 27.17
C HIS A 30 -13.96 31.55 27.63
N LEU A 31 -13.19 30.46 27.66
CA LEU A 31 -11.74 30.50 27.80
C LEU A 31 -11.10 29.41 26.93
N LEU A 32 -10.19 29.82 26.05
CA LEU A 32 -9.30 28.93 25.29
C LEU A 32 -8.01 28.72 26.09
N ILE A 33 -7.66 27.47 26.36
CA ILE A 33 -6.48 27.10 27.16
C ILE A 33 -5.43 26.49 26.24
N GLU A 34 -4.25 27.09 26.19
CA GLU A 34 -3.11 26.65 25.38
C GLU A 34 -1.86 26.45 26.24
N LYS A 35 -1.21 25.31 26.07
CA LYS A 35 -0.03 24.93 26.84
C LYS A 35 1.22 25.71 26.41
N THR A 36 1.26 26.20 25.18
CA THR A 36 2.36 27.02 24.66
C THR A 36 2.06 28.51 24.79
N ASP A 37 3.00 29.34 24.36
CA ASP A 37 2.91 30.81 24.37
C ASP A 37 2.41 31.40 23.05
N HIS A 38 1.92 30.56 22.14
CA HIS A 38 1.41 30.92 20.83
C HIS A 38 0.24 30.01 20.47
N LEU A 39 -0.63 30.44 19.55
CA LEU A 39 -1.77 29.64 19.12
C LEU A 39 -1.38 28.58 18.08
N SER A 40 -2.19 27.53 17.96
CA SER A 40 -2.08 26.52 16.91
C SER A 40 -0.73 25.79 16.87
N ASP A 41 -0.20 25.40 18.04
CA ASP A 41 1.12 24.72 18.22
C ASP A 41 1.35 23.55 17.24
N THR A 42 0.32 22.79 16.88
CA THR A 42 0.45 21.71 15.87
C THR A 42 0.86 22.23 14.49
N ILE A 43 0.27 23.34 14.04
CA ILE A 43 0.60 23.96 12.76
C ILE A 43 1.89 24.78 12.88
N PHE A 44 2.13 25.41 14.04
CA PHE A 44 3.39 26.08 14.34
C PHE A 44 4.59 25.13 14.20
N LYS A 45 4.46 23.90 14.69
CA LYS A 45 5.47 22.82 14.59
C LYS A 45 5.58 22.17 13.22
N TYR A 46 4.80 22.60 12.23
CA TYR A 46 5.09 22.19 10.86
C TYR A 46 6.41 22.78 10.41
N GLN A 47 7.11 22.11 9.50
CA GLN A 47 8.36 22.63 8.96
C GLN A 47 8.19 24.06 8.42
N LYS A 48 9.20 24.89 8.62
CA LYS A 48 9.22 26.27 8.15
C LYS A 48 8.97 26.37 6.64
N GLY A 49 8.14 27.33 6.23
CA GLY A 49 7.77 27.53 4.83
C GLY A 49 6.83 26.47 4.23
N LYS A 50 6.37 25.49 5.02
CA LYS A 50 5.45 24.46 4.53
C LYS A 50 4.20 25.07 3.90
N HIS A 51 3.85 24.58 2.72
CA HIS A 51 2.54 24.86 2.12
C HIS A 51 1.48 23.95 2.74
N VAL A 52 0.48 24.54 3.38
CA VAL A 52 -0.61 23.84 4.06
C VAL A 52 -1.84 23.85 3.15
N MET A 53 -2.35 22.66 2.83
CA MET A 53 -3.48 22.50 1.90
C MET A 53 -4.83 22.61 2.61
N ALA A 54 -5.80 23.26 1.97
CA ALA A 54 -7.18 23.36 2.42
C ALA A 54 -8.10 22.27 1.81
N THR A 55 -7.81 21.00 2.13
CA THR A 55 -8.58 19.82 1.67
C THR A 55 -9.70 19.45 2.66
N PRO A 56 -10.90 19.03 2.20
CA PRO A 56 -11.36 18.99 0.81
C PRO A 56 -11.81 20.37 0.31
N SER A 57 -11.47 20.71 -0.93
CA SER A 57 -11.76 22.02 -1.53
C SER A 57 -13.26 22.30 -1.63
N GLN A 58 -14.05 21.26 -1.93
CA GLN A 58 -15.50 21.30 -2.06
C GLN A 58 -16.28 21.53 -0.76
N LEU A 59 -15.66 21.33 0.41
CA LEU A 59 -16.32 21.56 1.69
C LEU A 59 -16.39 23.06 1.98
N VAL A 60 -17.55 23.60 2.35
CA VAL A 60 -17.66 25.00 2.76
C VAL A 60 -17.06 25.19 4.16
N LEU A 61 -16.26 26.24 4.35
CA LEU A 61 -15.76 26.62 5.68
C LEU A 61 -16.79 27.53 6.36
N ARG A 62 -17.20 27.18 7.58
CA ARG A 62 -18.14 27.96 8.41
C ARG A 62 -17.45 28.77 9.50
N SER A 63 -16.22 28.38 9.84
CA SER A 63 -15.42 29.02 10.89
C SER A 63 -15.35 30.52 10.71
N ASP A 64 -15.41 31.26 11.81
CA ASP A 64 -15.14 32.71 11.80
C ASP A 64 -13.63 33.01 11.63
N CYS A 65 -12.76 31.99 11.63
CA CYS A 65 -11.36 32.10 11.20
C CYS A 65 -11.19 31.58 9.77
N ASP A 66 -10.58 32.38 8.90
CA ASP A 66 -10.41 32.02 7.49
C ASP A 66 -9.33 30.97 7.30
N PHE A 67 -9.58 30.04 6.38
CA PHE A 67 -8.60 29.05 5.99
C PHE A 67 -8.62 28.75 4.50
N GLU A 68 -7.52 29.11 3.86
CA GLU A 68 -7.20 28.84 2.47
C GLU A 68 -5.80 28.22 2.39
N ALA A 69 -5.52 27.53 1.29
CA ALA A 69 -4.21 26.94 1.08
C ALA A 69 -3.12 28.02 1.01
N GLY A 70 -2.01 27.84 1.71
CA GLY A 70 -0.99 28.89 1.84
C GLY A 70 0.22 28.45 2.64
N LYS A 71 1.20 29.36 2.77
CA LYS A 71 2.37 29.11 3.63
C LYS A 71 1.94 29.07 5.11
N ARG A 72 2.58 28.18 5.87
CA ARG A 72 2.39 28.00 7.32
C ARG A 72 2.35 29.34 8.05
N GLU A 73 3.35 30.20 7.84
CA GLU A 73 3.50 31.49 8.52
C GLU A 73 2.31 32.41 8.21
N SER A 74 1.95 32.55 6.94
CA SER A 74 0.82 33.38 6.52
C SER A 74 -0.51 32.94 7.13
N ILE A 75 -0.71 31.62 7.29
CA ILE A 75 -1.91 31.08 7.94
C ILE A 75 -1.91 31.40 9.44
N LEU A 76 -0.79 31.19 10.12
CA LEU A 76 -0.65 31.46 11.56
C LEU A 76 -0.82 32.96 11.85
N ASP A 77 -0.20 33.83 11.06
CA ASP A 77 -0.32 35.29 11.20
C ASP A 77 -1.77 35.74 11.05
N ARG A 78 -2.48 35.23 10.03
CA ARG A 78 -3.90 35.52 9.82
C ARG A 78 -4.76 35.04 10.99
N TRP A 79 -4.56 33.82 11.45
CA TRP A 79 -5.31 33.26 12.58
C TRP A 79 -5.05 34.02 13.88
N ASN A 80 -3.82 34.42 14.15
CA ASN A 80 -3.48 35.26 15.30
C ASN A 80 -4.19 36.62 15.23
N ALA A 81 -4.19 37.27 14.06
CA ALA A 81 -4.85 38.55 13.86
C ALA A 81 -6.37 38.43 14.04
N GLN A 82 -7.01 37.43 13.43
CA GLN A 82 -8.46 37.21 13.52
C GLN A 82 -8.91 36.84 14.94
N ALA A 83 -8.15 36.01 15.65
CA ALA A 83 -8.44 35.67 17.04
C ALA A 83 -8.37 36.90 17.96
N ALA A 84 -7.40 37.79 17.73
CA ALA A 84 -7.29 39.04 18.46
C ALA A 84 -8.43 40.01 18.12
N GLU A 85 -8.77 40.18 16.83
CA GLU A 85 -9.85 41.04 16.35
C GLU A 85 -11.22 40.64 16.93
N GLN A 86 -11.48 39.33 17.03
CA GLN A 86 -12.72 38.81 17.58
C GLN A 86 -12.77 38.82 19.12
N GLY A 87 -11.68 39.17 19.79
CA GLY A 87 -11.63 39.19 21.25
C GLY A 87 -11.66 37.80 21.89
N VAL A 88 -11.02 36.82 21.27
CA VAL A 88 -10.90 35.46 21.83
C VAL A 88 -10.14 35.50 23.15
N ASN A 89 -10.75 34.97 24.22
CA ASN A 89 -10.13 34.92 25.54
C ASN A 89 -9.20 33.70 25.67
N VAL A 90 -7.89 33.92 25.83
CA VAL A 90 -6.87 32.87 25.82
C VAL A 90 -6.04 32.86 27.11
N ALA A 91 -5.86 31.67 27.69
CA ALA A 91 -4.87 31.38 28.72
C ALA A 91 -3.67 30.63 28.11
N TYR A 92 -2.57 31.35 27.86
CA TYR A 92 -1.30 30.79 27.38
C TYR A 92 -0.48 30.15 28.50
N ARG A 93 0.51 29.33 28.12
CA ARG A 93 1.46 28.63 29.02
C ARG A 93 0.76 27.80 30.10
N CYS A 94 -0.39 27.25 29.74
CA CYS A 94 -1.30 26.63 30.67
C CYS A 94 -1.81 25.29 30.11
N GLU A 95 -1.49 24.20 30.78
CA GLU A 95 -1.93 22.85 30.41
C GLU A 95 -3.03 22.37 31.37
N VAL A 96 -4.08 21.76 30.83
CA VAL A 96 -5.12 21.11 31.64
C VAL A 96 -4.62 19.75 32.13
N LYS A 97 -4.52 19.59 33.45
CA LYS A 97 -4.04 18.35 34.09
C LYS A 97 -5.17 17.38 34.43
N ALA A 98 -6.35 17.89 34.74
CA ALA A 98 -7.52 17.09 35.06
C ALA A 98 -8.82 17.82 34.70
N ILE A 99 -9.84 17.04 34.32
CA ILE A 99 -11.21 17.51 34.10
C ILE A 99 -12.12 16.60 34.93
N THR A 100 -12.85 17.17 35.89
CA THR A 100 -13.69 16.39 36.80
C THR A 100 -15.05 17.05 36.95
N GLY A 101 -16.12 16.28 36.78
CA GLY A 101 -17.48 16.77 37.02
C GLY A 101 -17.66 17.13 38.49
N THR A 102 -18.47 18.15 38.77
CA THR A 102 -18.72 18.63 40.14
C THR A 102 -20.17 18.45 40.58
N GLY A 103 -21.04 17.98 39.68
CA GLY A 103 -22.42 17.61 39.96
C GLY A 103 -22.57 16.18 40.47
N ASP A 104 -23.82 15.70 40.46
CA ASP A 104 -24.17 14.39 40.99
C ASP A 104 -23.57 13.23 40.19
N PRO A 105 -23.32 12.07 40.83
CA PRO A 105 -22.95 10.84 40.14
C PRO A 105 -24.02 10.43 39.13
N ILE A 106 -23.60 10.15 37.89
CA ILE A 106 -24.50 9.70 36.83
C ILE A 106 -24.79 8.19 37.04
N PRO A 107 -26.05 7.78 37.24
CA PRO A 107 -26.39 6.38 37.49
C PRO A 107 -25.92 5.45 36.37
N GLY A 108 -25.32 4.30 36.72
CA GLY A 108 -24.87 3.29 35.76
C GLY A 108 -23.64 3.66 34.93
N SER A 109 -22.96 4.77 35.25
CA SER A 109 -21.82 5.27 34.48
C SER A 109 -20.44 4.84 34.99
N ILE A 110 -20.37 3.73 35.75
CA ILE A 110 -19.10 3.19 36.22
C ILE A 110 -18.33 2.63 35.03
N GLN A 111 -17.21 3.27 34.69
CA GLN A 111 -16.31 2.87 33.64
C GLN A 111 -15.14 2.08 34.23
N LYS A 112 -14.86 0.90 33.66
CA LYS A 112 -13.66 0.12 33.96
C LYS A 112 -12.55 0.48 32.98
N ILE A 113 -11.45 1.00 33.50
CA ILE A 113 -10.25 1.30 32.73
C ILE A 113 -9.25 0.18 32.99
N VAL A 114 -8.93 -0.58 31.95
CA VAL A 114 -7.94 -1.66 31.99
C VAL A 114 -6.61 -1.12 31.51
N GLU A 115 -5.64 -1.03 32.41
CA GLU A 115 -4.28 -0.62 32.11
C GLU A 115 -3.40 -1.87 31.94
N ARG A 116 -2.83 -2.04 30.76
CA ARG A 116 -1.89 -3.14 30.49
C ARG A 116 -0.46 -2.69 30.75
N LYS A 117 0.22 -3.35 31.69
CA LYS A 117 1.64 -3.12 32.00
C LYS A 117 2.54 -3.78 30.95
N ARG A 118 3.80 -3.33 30.90
CA ARG A 118 4.81 -3.83 29.94
C ARG A 118 5.15 -5.31 30.12
N ASP A 119 4.93 -5.86 31.31
CA ASP A 119 5.12 -7.27 31.65
C ASP A 119 3.95 -8.17 31.24
N GLY A 120 2.91 -7.60 30.60
CA GLY A 120 1.71 -8.32 30.18
C GLY A 120 0.61 -8.41 31.25
N THR A 121 0.86 -7.91 32.47
CA THR A 121 -0.16 -7.86 33.52
C THR A 121 -1.18 -6.74 33.28
N THR A 122 -2.36 -6.84 33.88
CA THR A 122 -3.44 -5.87 33.72
C THR A 122 -3.95 -5.37 35.06
N ASP A 123 -3.96 -4.05 35.27
CA ASP A 123 -4.64 -3.41 36.40
C ASP A 123 -5.99 -2.85 35.93
N THR A 124 -7.01 -2.90 36.78
CA THR A 124 -8.33 -2.33 36.47
C THR A 124 -8.69 -1.25 37.48
N LYS A 125 -8.97 -0.04 36.98
CA LYS A 125 -9.45 1.10 37.77
C LYS A 125 -10.90 1.40 37.42
N GLU A 126 -11.74 1.66 38.42
CA GLU A 126 -13.12 2.11 38.22
C GLU A 126 -13.21 3.64 38.34
N ILE A 127 -13.92 4.28 37.40
CA ILE A 127 -14.22 5.71 37.42
C ILE A 127 -15.73 5.89 37.35
N GLN A 128 -16.28 6.63 38.31
CA GLN A 128 -17.67 7.10 38.33
C GLN A 128 -17.75 8.45 37.63
N ARG A 129 -18.62 8.59 36.61
CA ARG A 129 -18.84 9.91 35.98
C ARG A 129 -19.71 10.79 36.87
N LEU A 130 -19.34 12.06 36.92
CA LEU A 130 -20.07 13.12 37.61
C LEU A 130 -20.64 14.10 36.58
N ALA A 131 -21.83 14.63 36.85
CA ALA A 131 -22.50 15.60 35.98
C ALA A 131 -21.74 16.96 35.91
N PRO A 132 -21.95 17.75 34.84
CA PRO A 132 -21.49 19.14 34.79
C PRO A 132 -22.10 19.98 35.95
N PRO A 133 -21.46 21.11 36.32
CA PRO A 133 -20.33 21.74 35.64
C PRO A 133 -19.00 21.02 35.93
N TYR A 134 -18.01 21.26 35.10
CA TYR A 134 -16.69 20.64 35.18
C TYR A 134 -15.67 21.56 35.85
N ARG A 135 -14.86 21.00 36.74
CA ARG A 135 -13.64 21.62 37.24
C ARG A 135 -12.47 21.23 36.35
N LEU A 136 -11.74 22.22 35.85
CA LEU A 136 -10.49 22.05 35.11
C LEU A 136 -9.34 22.51 36.00
N SER A 137 -8.42 21.60 36.31
CA SER A 137 -7.20 21.92 37.06
C SER A 137 -6.05 22.19 36.11
N LEU A 138 -5.43 23.35 36.25
CA LEU A 138 -4.42 23.87 35.34
C LEU A 138 -3.00 23.68 35.89
N SER A 139 -2.02 23.63 34.99
CA SER A 139 -0.61 23.46 35.34
C SER A 139 0.00 24.64 36.12
N ASP A 140 -0.63 25.81 36.06
CA ASP A 140 -0.24 27.01 36.81
C ASP A 140 -0.87 27.10 38.21
N GLY A 141 -1.62 26.06 38.61
CA GLY A 141 -2.26 25.95 39.92
C GLY A 141 -3.66 26.58 40.00
N ARG A 142 -4.17 27.18 38.92
CA ARG A 142 -5.56 27.67 38.88
C ARG A 142 -6.55 26.53 38.67
N ASP A 143 -7.74 26.69 39.23
CA ASP A 143 -8.92 25.89 38.92
C ASP A 143 -9.94 26.78 38.21
N ILE A 144 -10.62 26.23 37.20
CA ILE A 144 -11.69 26.89 36.44
C ILE A 144 -12.94 26.01 36.48
N ILE A 145 -14.12 26.62 36.59
CA ILE A 145 -15.41 25.93 36.44
C ILE A 145 -15.98 26.23 35.07
N ALA A 146 -16.42 25.19 34.35
CA ALA A 146 -17.03 25.32 33.03
C ALA A 146 -18.37 24.59 32.95
N ASP A 147 -19.39 25.22 32.38
CA ASP A 147 -20.69 24.55 32.16
C ASP A 147 -20.58 23.47 31.05
N ALA A 148 -19.78 23.75 30.01
CA ALA A 148 -19.41 22.80 28.97
C ALA A 148 -17.90 22.84 28.68
N VAL A 149 -17.35 21.71 28.23
CA VAL A 149 -15.94 21.56 27.88
C VAL A 149 -15.81 21.12 26.42
N ILE A 150 -15.00 21.81 25.64
CA ILE A 150 -14.62 21.41 24.28
C ILE A 150 -13.15 20.96 24.30
N MET A 151 -12.92 19.67 24.09
CA MET A 151 -11.59 19.07 24.03
C MET A 151 -11.08 19.05 22.59
N ALA A 152 -10.12 19.94 22.29
CA ALA A 152 -9.53 20.15 20.97
C ALA A 152 -8.00 19.89 20.96
N ILE A 153 -7.55 18.92 21.76
CA ILE A 153 -6.12 18.63 22.02
C ILE A 153 -5.40 17.88 20.90
N GLY A 154 -6.16 17.38 19.90
CA GLY A 154 -5.62 16.60 18.79
C GLY A 154 -4.90 15.31 19.23
N THR A 155 -4.07 14.76 18.34
CA THR A 155 -3.26 13.56 18.62
C THR A 155 -1.75 13.82 18.50
N GLN A 156 -1.33 14.88 17.82
CA GLN A 156 0.07 15.15 17.46
C GLN A 156 0.99 15.38 18.65
N GLY A 157 0.44 15.74 19.82
CA GLY A 157 1.20 15.83 21.07
C GLY A 157 1.68 14.48 21.61
N ASN A 158 1.25 13.35 21.02
CA ASN A 158 1.58 11.99 21.44
C ASN A 158 2.06 11.14 20.23
N PRO A 159 3.29 11.38 19.74
CA PRO A 159 3.83 10.70 18.56
C PRO A 159 4.07 9.21 18.80
N ASN A 160 4.03 8.42 17.72
CA ASN A 160 4.46 7.03 17.74
C ASN A 160 5.98 6.96 17.84
N LEU A 161 6.48 6.36 18.92
CA LEU A 161 7.91 6.20 19.17
C LEU A 161 8.46 4.95 18.48
N MET A 162 9.72 5.04 18.03
CA MET A 162 10.46 3.90 17.51
C MET A 162 10.68 2.89 18.65
N ARG A 163 10.56 1.59 18.33
CA ARG A 163 10.69 0.48 19.29
C ARG A 163 11.84 -0.44 18.91
N VAL A 164 13.01 0.16 18.66
CA VAL A 164 14.24 -0.55 18.30
C VAL A 164 15.35 -0.17 19.28
N PRO A 165 16.36 -1.02 19.49
CA PRO A 165 17.55 -0.63 20.25
C PRO A 165 18.15 0.68 19.70
N GLY A 166 18.41 1.65 20.57
CA GLY A 166 18.97 2.97 20.23
C GLY A 166 17.95 4.04 19.79
N ALA A 167 16.64 3.76 19.89
CA ALA A 167 15.57 4.72 19.56
C ALA A 167 15.50 5.97 20.46
N ASP A 168 16.21 5.96 21.58
CA ASP A 168 16.34 7.04 22.57
C ASP A 168 17.61 7.88 22.37
N LEU A 169 18.43 7.59 21.36
CA LEU A 169 19.65 8.34 21.10
C LEU A 169 19.34 9.78 20.66
N PRO A 170 20.19 10.77 21.02
CA PRO A 170 19.91 12.19 20.79
C PRO A 170 19.71 12.61 19.33
N HIS A 171 20.25 11.85 18.38
CA HIS A 171 20.12 12.12 16.94
C HIS A 171 18.82 11.58 16.34
N VAL A 172 17.97 10.92 17.15
CA VAL A 172 16.61 10.50 16.79
C VAL A 172 15.62 11.59 17.17
N GLN A 173 15.07 12.27 16.18
CA GLN A 173 14.10 13.35 16.36
C GLN A 173 12.74 12.92 15.82
N TYR A 174 11.66 13.26 16.53
CA TYR A 174 10.29 12.96 16.10
C TYR A 174 9.59 14.14 15.40
N GLN A 175 10.32 15.25 15.26
CA GLN A 175 9.86 16.51 14.68
C GLN A 175 11.00 17.12 13.86
N LEU A 176 10.64 17.96 12.89
CA LEU A 176 11.57 18.72 12.06
C LEU A 176 11.04 20.15 11.98
N ASP A 177 11.71 21.08 12.64
CA ASP A 177 11.28 22.47 12.74
C ASP A 177 11.76 23.29 11.53
N ASP A 178 13.06 23.24 11.25
CA ASP A 178 13.69 23.94 10.13
C ASP A 178 14.61 22.98 9.35
N PRO A 179 14.24 22.59 8.12
CA PRO A 179 15.11 21.79 7.26
C PRO A 179 16.43 22.50 6.92
N ALA A 180 16.45 23.84 6.91
CA ALA A 180 17.63 24.65 6.59
C ALA A 180 18.72 24.60 7.68
N ALA A 181 18.42 24.02 8.86
CA ALA A 181 19.34 23.98 9.99
C ALA A 181 20.43 22.91 9.88
N TYR A 182 20.34 22.00 8.92
CA TYR A 182 21.20 20.83 8.79
C TYR A 182 22.06 20.91 7.53
N ASN A 183 23.35 20.64 7.64
CA ASN A 183 24.28 20.68 6.51
C ASN A 183 25.27 19.51 6.60
N ASP A 184 25.60 18.92 5.44
CA ASP A 184 26.57 17.83 5.25
C ASP A 184 26.26 16.56 6.07
N GLU A 185 24.98 16.28 6.34
CA GLU A 185 24.55 15.14 7.16
C GLU A 185 23.92 14.00 6.34
N HIS A 186 24.07 12.77 6.82
CA HIS A 186 23.33 11.59 6.35
C HIS A 186 22.04 11.45 7.15
N ILE A 187 20.92 11.86 6.56
CA ILE A 187 19.64 12.00 7.26
C ILE A 187 18.66 10.94 6.79
N PHE A 188 18.17 10.13 7.73
CA PHE A 188 17.12 9.14 7.47
C PHE A 188 15.76 9.65 7.92
N VAL A 189 14.80 9.71 7.00
CA VAL A 189 13.41 10.02 7.33
C VAL A 189 12.63 8.72 7.47
N VAL A 190 12.16 8.41 8.67
CA VAL A 190 11.46 7.16 8.99
C VAL A 190 9.95 7.43 9.05
N GLY A 191 9.23 6.97 8.03
CA GLY A 191 7.78 7.17 7.90
C GLY A 191 7.43 7.92 6.63
N THR A 192 6.41 7.42 5.93
CA THR A 192 6.06 7.81 4.56
C THR A 192 4.63 8.35 4.42
N GLY A 193 4.07 8.87 5.52
CA GLY A 193 2.91 9.76 5.42
C GLY A 193 3.31 11.12 4.84
N ASP A 194 2.33 11.98 4.56
CA ASP A 194 2.56 13.33 3.99
C ASP A 194 3.68 14.09 4.71
N ALA A 195 3.65 14.12 6.05
CA ALA A 195 4.66 14.84 6.84
C ALA A 195 6.07 14.25 6.73
N GLY A 196 6.22 12.94 6.51
CA GLY A 196 7.53 12.32 6.29
C GLY A 196 8.08 12.69 4.92
N ILE A 197 7.24 12.60 3.89
CA ILE A 197 7.62 12.96 2.52
C ILE A 197 8.00 14.44 2.41
N GLU A 198 7.18 15.32 2.99
CA GLU A 198 7.44 16.76 2.98
C GLU A 198 8.74 17.11 3.72
N ASN A 199 9.04 16.44 4.83
CA ASN A 199 10.28 16.62 5.57
C ASN A 199 11.49 16.14 4.75
N ALA A 200 11.40 14.99 4.08
CA ALA A 200 12.46 14.50 3.20
C ALA A 200 12.73 15.46 2.04
N LEU A 201 11.67 15.98 1.41
CA LEU A 201 11.78 16.98 0.35
C LEU A 201 12.36 18.30 0.86
N GLY A 202 11.98 18.74 2.06
CA GLY A 202 12.51 19.95 2.68
C GLY A 202 14.01 19.86 2.97
N LEU A 203 14.47 18.72 3.49
CA LEU A 203 15.88 18.46 3.79
C LEU A 203 16.76 18.32 2.53
N ALA A 204 16.14 17.96 1.41
CA ALA A 204 16.78 17.79 0.11
C ALA A 204 16.49 18.95 -0.86
N ALA A 205 15.92 20.06 -0.36
CA ALA A 205 15.48 21.16 -1.20
C ALA A 205 16.64 22.03 -1.69
N ASP A 206 17.64 22.28 -0.84
CA ASP A 206 18.79 23.13 -1.13
C ASP A 206 20.06 22.27 -1.26
N GLU A 207 20.57 22.17 -2.49
CA GLU A 207 21.79 21.42 -2.80
C GLU A 207 23.02 21.98 -2.09
N ALA A 208 23.01 23.28 -1.74
CA ALA A 208 24.12 23.91 -1.01
C ALA A 208 24.25 23.35 0.43
N GLN A 209 23.21 22.74 0.97
CA GLN A 209 23.27 22.09 2.29
C GLN A 209 24.05 20.77 2.27
N GLY A 210 24.27 20.14 1.12
CA GLY A 210 25.06 18.90 1.03
C GLY A 210 24.48 17.67 1.76
N ASN A 211 23.20 17.71 2.16
CA ASN A 211 22.58 16.62 2.91
C ASN A 211 22.34 15.36 2.04
N ALA A 212 22.72 14.19 2.53
CA ALA A 212 22.38 12.91 1.95
C ALA A 212 21.08 12.38 2.59
N VAL A 213 19.94 12.65 1.97
CA VAL A 213 18.62 12.31 2.51
C VAL A 213 18.12 10.97 1.99
N THR A 214 17.73 10.08 2.90
CA THR A 214 17.10 8.79 2.57
C THR A 214 15.77 8.64 3.29
N ILE A 215 14.67 8.42 2.56
CA ILE A 215 13.37 8.12 3.16
C ILE A 215 13.10 6.62 3.18
N LEU A 216 12.64 6.12 4.33
CA LEU A 216 12.36 4.70 4.54
C LEU A 216 10.86 4.41 4.52
N ASN A 217 10.45 3.53 3.60
CA ASN A 217 9.10 2.96 3.55
C ASN A 217 9.15 1.47 3.91
N ARG A 218 8.28 1.04 4.83
CA ARG A 218 8.15 -0.39 5.18
C ARG A 218 7.46 -1.24 4.11
N SER A 219 6.72 -0.58 3.23
CA SER A 219 5.95 -1.17 2.13
C SER A 219 6.54 -0.75 0.80
N THR A 220 6.09 -1.38 -0.28
CA THR A 220 6.37 -0.95 -1.66
C THR A 220 5.69 0.38 -1.99
N GLU A 221 4.58 0.70 -1.33
CA GLU A 221 3.72 1.82 -1.70
C GLU A 221 3.53 2.87 -0.60
N PHE A 222 3.17 4.07 -1.02
CA PHE A 222 2.95 5.25 -0.18
C PHE A 222 1.47 5.45 0.16
N ALA A 223 0.82 4.39 0.65
CA ALA A 223 -0.62 4.31 0.90
C ALA A 223 -1.19 5.45 1.78
N SER A 224 -0.37 5.97 2.70
CA SER A 224 -0.76 6.99 3.68
C SER A 224 -0.45 8.43 3.25
N ALA A 225 0.04 8.65 2.03
CA ALA A 225 0.39 9.97 1.52
C ALA A 225 -0.45 10.34 0.29
N LYS A 226 -0.62 11.65 0.09
CA LYS A 226 -1.30 12.20 -1.08
C LYS A 226 -0.48 11.98 -2.34
N ALA A 227 -1.16 11.68 -3.44
CA ALA A 227 -0.52 11.45 -4.74
C ALA A 227 0.43 12.58 -5.17
N ALA A 228 0.08 13.85 -4.91
CA ALA A 228 0.95 14.99 -5.21
C ALA A 228 2.30 14.93 -4.47
N ASN A 229 2.28 14.57 -3.19
CA ASN A 229 3.48 14.43 -2.37
C ASN A 229 4.33 13.25 -2.85
N VAL A 230 3.69 12.12 -3.16
CA VAL A 230 4.37 10.94 -3.71
C VAL A 230 5.03 11.27 -5.05
N ASN A 231 4.33 11.97 -5.95
CA ASN A 231 4.90 12.39 -7.23
C ASN A 231 6.11 13.31 -7.06
N ALA A 232 6.05 14.26 -6.11
CA ALA A 232 7.18 15.13 -5.80
C ALA A 232 8.37 14.36 -5.22
N LEU A 233 8.12 13.39 -4.34
CA LEU A 233 9.13 12.50 -3.79
C LEU A 233 9.83 11.70 -4.88
N MET A 234 9.04 11.06 -5.74
CA MET A 234 9.55 10.26 -6.85
C MET A 234 10.40 11.14 -7.76
N ALA A 235 9.89 12.29 -8.21
CA ALA A 235 10.62 13.26 -9.04
C ALA A 235 11.97 13.68 -8.42
N ALA A 236 12.00 13.92 -7.09
CA ALA A 236 13.24 14.23 -6.39
C ALA A 236 14.24 13.07 -6.43
N ALA A 237 13.78 11.84 -6.24
CA ALA A 237 14.61 10.65 -6.37
C ALA A 237 15.11 10.43 -7.80
N GLU A 238 14.30 10.71 -8.84
CA GLU A 238 14.74 10.59 -10.24
C GLU A 238 15.91 11.52 -10.55
N THR A 239 15.88 12.74 -9.99
CA THR A 239 16.94 13.73 -10.12
C THR A 239 18.15 13.46 -9.22
N GLY A 240 18.12 12.40 -8.40
CA GLY A 240 19.20 12.07 -7.45
C GLY A 240 19.27 12.96 -6.21
N ARG A 241 18.27 13.83 -5.98
CA ARG A 241 18.24 14.76 -4.83
C ARG A 241 18.04 14.05 -3.49
N LEU A 242 17.37 12.90 -3.49
CA LEU A 242 17.20 12.04 -2.31
C LEU A 242 17.12 10.58 -2.72
N SER A 243 17.30 9.68 -1.78
CA SER A 243 17.14 8.24 -1.96
C SER A 243 15.84 7.74 -1.32
N ILE A 244 15.19 6.78 -1.96
CA ILE A 244 14.00 6.12 -1.44
C ILE A 244 14.35 4.65 -1.20
N MET A 245 14.15 4.15 0.02
CA MET A 245 14.25 2.74 0.32
C MET A 245 12.86 2.19 0.68
N THR A 246 12.30 1.39 -0.21
CA THR A 246 11.06 0.66 0.04
C THR A 246 11.32 -0.69 0.67
N GLU A 247 10.28 -1.26 1.27
CA GLU A 247 10.32 -2.56 1.96
C GLU A 247 11.36 -2.66 3.08
N ALA A 248 11.81 -1.52 3.60
CA ALA A 248 12.87 -1.41 4.60
C ALA A 248 12.30 -1.00 5.97
N THR A 249 12.77 -1.67 7.03
CA THR A 249 12.44 -1.32 8.42
C THR A 249 13.69 -1.15 9.25
N THR A 250 13.68 -0.23 10.22
CA THR A 250 14.82 -0.05 11.13
C THR A 250 14.92 -1.22 12.09
N ALA A 251 16.08 -1.88 12.15
CA ALA A 251 16.37 -2.99 13.05
C ALA A 251 17.03 -2.50 14.36
N LYS A 252 18.02 -1.62 14.24
CA LYS A 252 18.72 -0.98 15.37
C LYS A 252 19.35 0.35 14.97
N ILE A 253 19.62 1.19 15.96
CA ILE A 253 20.25 2.50 15.81
C ILE A 253 21.49 2.54 16.72
N GLU A 254 22.61 2.97 16.17
CA GLU A 254 23.88 3.11 16.85
C GLU A 254 24.41 4.54 16.60
N PRO A 255 25.31 5.09 17.44
CA PRO A 255 25.92 6.39 17.16
C PRO A 255 26.59 6.41 15.78
N GLY A 256 26.09 7.26 14.88
CA GLY A 256 26.60 7.42 13.51
C GLY A 256 26.13 6.35 12.50
N TYR A 257 25.28 5.41 12.91
CA TYR A 257 24.83 4.32 12.03
C TYR A 257 23.36 3.93 12.25
N ILE A 258 22.70 3.55 11.17
CA ILE A 258 21.40 2.90 11.18
C ILE A 258 21.52 1.53 10.54
N THR A 259 20.89 0.53 11.14
CA THR A 259 20.80 -0.81 10.57
C THR A 259 19.36 -1.07 10.12
N LEU A 260 19.21 -1.44 8.86
CA LEU A 260 17.93 -1.65 8.20
C LEU A 260 17.78 -3.13 7.85
N ASP A 261 16.58 -3.64 8.07
CA ASP A 261 16.10 -4.91 7.54
C ASP A 261 15.42 -4.61 6.20
N SER A 262 16.07 -4.98 5.09
CA SER A 262 15.61 -4.70 3.73
C SER A 262 15.17 -5.99 3.01
N ARG A 263 14.66 -5.86 1.77
CA ARG A 263 14.30 -7.00 0.92
C ARG A 263 15.43 -8.03 0.78
N ASP A 264 16.67 -7.54 0.64
CA ASP A 264 17.85 -8.35 0.34
C ASP A 264 18.65 -8.74 1.61
N GLY A 265 18.08 -8.46 2.79
CA GLY A 265 18.69 -8.74 4.09
C GLY A 265 19.05 -7.47 4.88
N GLU A 266 19.85 -7.67 5.92
CA GLU A 266 20.24 -6.61 6.86
C GLU A 266 21.38 -5.75 6.30
N VAL A 267 21.20 -4.44 6.29
CA VAL A 267 22.16 -3.46 5.75
C VAL A 267 22.48 -2.41 6.81
N LYS A 268 23.78 -2.19 7.07
CA LYS A 268 24.26 -1.13 7.96
C LYS A 268 24.71 0.08 7.15
N LEU A 269 24.14 1.25 7.44
CA LEU A 269 24.39 2.50 6.72
C LEU A 269 24.84 3.60 7.69
N LYS A 270 25.69 4.52 7.21
CA LYS A 270 26.05 5.73 7.94
C LYS A 270 24.79 6.58 8.14
N CYS A 271 24.55 7.05 9.35
CA CYS A 271 23.41 7.88 9.70
C CYS A 271 23.81 8.88 10.79
N ASP A 272 23.81 10.16 10.43
CA ASP A 272 24.09 11.25 11.35
C ASP A 272 22.82 11.69 12.08
N ARG A 273 21.65 11.54 11.44
CA ARG A 273 20.35 11.95 12.00
C ARG A 273 19.18 11.10 11.52
N ILE A 274 18.20 10.93 12.40
CA ILE A 274 16.92 10.27 12.09
C ILE A 274 15.77 11.24 12.36
N ILE A 275 14.93 11.46 11.36
CA ILE A 275 13.66 12.19 11.49
C ILE A 275 12.51 11.18 11.43
N ALA A 276 12.01 10.76 12.59
CA ALA A 276 10.94 9.78 12.74
C ALA A 276 9.55 10.42 12.67
N ARG A 277 8.86 10.24 11.54
CA ARG A 277 7.50 10.71 11.26
C ARG A 277 6.52 9.54 11.17
N MET A 278 6.37 8.81 12.27
CA MET A 278 5.61 7.56 12.35
C MET A 278 4.12 7.73 12.75
N GLY A 279 3.58 8.94 12.62
CA GLY A 279 2.23 9.28 13.05
C GLY A 279 2.10 9.45 14.57
N SER A 280 0.87 9.52 15.05
CA SER A 280 0.54 9.80 16.45
C SER A 280 -0.69 9.00 16.91
N ALA A 281 -0.91 8.94 18.22
CA ALA A 281 -2.04 8.22 18.82
C ALA A 281 -2.82 9.10 19.81
N PRO A 282 -4.13 8.86 20.01
CA PRO A 282 -4.89 9.54 21.05
C PRO A 282 -4.24 9.44 22.44
N PRO A 283 -4.24 10.50 23.26
CA PRO A 283 -3.71 10.48 24.63
C PRO A 283 -4.69 9.77 25.58
N ARG A 284 -4.80 8.44 25.41
CA ARG A 284 -5.86 7.61 26.00
C ARG A 284 -5.99 7.75 27.52
N ALA A 285 -4.88 7.72 28.25
CA ALA A 285 -4.88 7.84 29.71
C ALA A 285 -5.55 9.12 30.22
N PHE A 286 -5.25 10.27 29.57
CA PHE A 286 -5.87 11.55 29.93
C PHE A 286 -7.37 11.56 29.58
N VAL A 287 -7.73 11.11 28.38
CA VAL A 287 -9.13 11.11 27.90
C VAL A 287 -10.00 10.17 28.75
N GLU A 288 -9.53 8.97 29.07
CA GLU A 288 -10.23 8.03 29.94
C GLU A 288 -10.36 8.59 31.38
N SER A 289 -9.34 9.31 31.88
CA SER A 289 -9.42 9.96 33.19
C SER A 289 -10.49 11.05 33.29
N CYS A 290 -10.91 11.61 32.15
CA CYS A 290 -12.03 12.56 32.05
C CYS A 290 -13.40 11.86 32.01
N GLY A 291 -13.44 10.52 32.11
CA GLY A 291 -14.67 9.73 32.02
C GLY A 291 -15.14 9.44 30.60
N ILE A 292 -14.25 9.53 29.59
CA ILE A 292 -14.62 9.30 28.19
C ILE A 292 -14.27 7.86 27.79
N GLU A 293 -15.22 7.14 27.18
CA GLU A 293 -15.02 5.81 26.61
C GLU A 293 -14.44 5.89 25.20
N PHE A 294 -13.69 4.85 24.82
CA PHE A 294 -13.21 4.62 23.47
C PHE A 294 -14.06 3.56 22.77
N THR A 295 -14.09 3.57 21.43
CA THR A 295 -14.87 2.60 20.64
C THR A 295 -14.37 1.16 20.79
N SER A 296 -13.11 0.95 21.19
CA SER A 296 -12.55 -0.36 21.53
C SER A 296 -11.32 -0.22 22.45
N GLY A 297 -10.75 -1.36 22.86
CA GLY A 297 -9.48 -1.41 23.61
C GLY A 297 -8.22 -1.22 22.75
N ASP A 298 -8.35 -1.02 21.43
CA ASP A 298 -7.21 -0.76 20.55
C ASP A 298 -6.54 0.57 20.90
N ARG A 299 -5.20 0.62 20.85
CA ARG A 299 -4.41 1.85 21.08
C ARG A 299 -4.79 2.96 20.10
N LEU A 300 -5.19 2.62 18.88
CA LEU A 300 -5.55 3.58 17.83
C LEU A 300 -7.06 3.90 17.80
N ALA A 301 -7.85 3.34 18.73
CA ALA A 301 -9.27 3.65 18.82
C ALA A 301 -9.48 5.14 19.13
N PHE A 302 -10.61 5.68 18.66
CA PHE A 302 -11.04 7.03 18.97
C PHE A 302 -12.11 7.02 20.08
N PRO A 303 -12.35 8.17 20.74
CA PRO A 303 -13.45 8.34 21.67
C PRO A 303 -14.80 7.97 21.05
N LYS A 304 -15.70 7.42 21.86
CA LYS A 304 -17.09 7.20 21.49
C LYS A 304 -17.84 8.53 21.56
N LEU A 305 -18.30 9.01 20.41
CA LEU A 305 -18.93 10.33 20.25
C LEU A 305 -20.32 10.20 19.64
N SER A 306 -21.22 11.11 20.04
CA SER A 306 -22.49 11.35 19.35
C SER A 306 -22.25 12.09 18.02
N PRO A 307 -23.27 12.20 17.14
CA PRO A 307 -23.18 12.98 15.91
C PRO A 307 -22.85 14.47 16.12
N VAL A 308 -23.12 15.00 17.31
CA VAL A 308 -22.80 16.39 17.70
C VAL A 308 -21.49 16.49 18.50
N PHE A 309 -20.62 15.47 18.39
CA PHE A 309 -19.31 15.41 19.02
C PHE A 309 -19.32 15.34 20.55
N GLU A 310 -20.47 15.09 21.17
CA GLU A 310 -20.57 14.91 22.61
C GLU A 310 -20.06 13.51 23.01
N SER A 311 -19.22 13.46 24.04
CA SER A 311 -18.62 12.23 24.53
C SER A 311 -19.56 11.45 25.47
N THR A 312 -19.10 10.31 25.97
CA THR A 312 -19.82 9.57 27.02
C THR A 312 -19.85 10.28 28.38
N ALA A 313 -19.08 11.36 28.54
CA ALA A 313 -19.18 12.30 29.65
C ALA A 313 -20.05 13.50 29.20
N PRO A 314 -21.31 13.61 29.67
CA PRO A 314 -22.24 14.64 29.20
C PRO A 314 -21.72 16.06 29.44
N GLY A 315 -21.76 16.91 28.42
CA GLY A 315 -21.19 18.27 28.47
C GLY A 315 -19.69 18.35 28.16
N ILE A 316 -19.00 17.22 27.91
CA ILE A 316 -17.67 17.22 27.28
C ILE A 316 -17.82 16.83 25.80
N PHE A 317 -17.43 17.76 24.93
CA PHE A 317 -17.39 17.61 23.48
C PHE A 317 -15.95 17.38 23.02
N VAL A 318 -15.73 16.51 22.04
CA VAL A 318 -14.40 16.19 21.52
C VAL A 318 -14.35 16.50 20.03
N ILE A 319 -13.46 17.40 19.63
CA ILE A 319 -13.33 17.86 18.25
C ILE A 319 -11.89 17.78 17.74
N GLY A 320 -11.73 17.96 16.44
CA GLY A 320 -10.46 17.93 15.74
C GLY A 320 -9.95 16.50 15.50
N ALA A 321 -8.62 16.35 15.39
CA ALA A 321 -8.00 15.05 15.11
C ALA A 321 -8.32 13.96 16.15
N LEU A 322 -8.65 14.34 17.40
CA LEU A 322 -9.04 13.39 18.44
C LEU A 322 -10.42 12.77 18.18
N ALA A 323 -11.30 13.45 17.44
CA ALA A 323 -12.60 12.93 17.04
C ALA A 323 -12.52 11.88 15.91
N GLY A 324 -11.31 11.58 15.42
CA GLY A 324 -11.07 10.64 14.34
C GLY A 324 -11.05 11.25 12.94
N TYR A 325 -11.18 12.57 12.82
CA TYR A 325 -11.25 13.26 11.53
C TYR A 325 -10.22 14.42 11.41
N PRO A 326 -8.95 14.13 11.05
CA PRO A 326 -7.84 15.07 11.21
C PRO A 326 -7.65 16.11 10.08
N LEU A 327 -8.67 16.36 9.24
CA LEU A 327 -8.59 17.38 8.19
C LEU A 327 -8.90 18.77 8.75
N ILE A 328 -8.00 19.74 8.51
CA ILE A 328 -8.08 21.10 9.11
C ILE A 328 -9.43 21.75 8.87
N LYS A 329 -9.95 21.73 7.63
CA LYS A 329 -11.23 22.37 7.28
C LYS A 329 -12.41 21.73 8.02
N HIS A 330 -12.42 20.40 8.16
CA HIS A 330 -13.41 19.69 8.96
C HIS A 330 -13.26 20.00 10.45
N CYS A 331 -12.03 19.96 10.97
CA CYS A 331 -11.71 20.30 12.34
C CYS A 331 -12.27 21.69 12.72
N MET A 332 -12.07 22.69 11.86
CA MET A 332 -12.59 24.04 12.07
C MET A 332 -14.13 24.05 12.07
N ASN A 333 -14.78 23.41 11.09
CA ASN A 333 -16.24 23.31 11.07
C ASN A 333 -16.82 22.60 12.31
N GLN A 334 -16.14 21.57 12.84
CA GLN A 334 -16.55 20.92 14.10
C GLN A 334 -16.55 21.89 15.28
N GLY A 335 -15.53 22.77 15.36
CA GLY A 335 -15.47 23.81 16.39
C GLY A 335 -16.64 24.77 16.31
N TYR A 336 -16.99 25.22 15.10
CA TYR A 336 -18.17 26.04 14.85
C TYR A 336 -19.47 25.32 15.25
N ASP A 337 -19.67 24.10 14.74
CA ASP A 337 -20.91 23.34 14.91
C ASP A 337 -21.20 23.00 16.39
N VAL A 338 -20.16 22.66 17.17
CA VAL A 338 -20.31 22.37 18.61
C VAL A 338 -20.73 23.61 19.40
N VAL A 339 -20.16 24.78 19.09
CA VAL A 339 -20.52 26.02 19.80
C VAL A 339 -21.95 26.44 19.47
N GLU A 340 -22.38 26.31 18.22
CA GLU A 340 -23.77 26.52 17.81
C GLU A 340 -24.73 25.60 18.59
N TYR A 341 -24.38 24.31 18.72
CA TYR A 341 -25.16 23.35 19.49
C TYR A 341 -25.26 23.74 20.97
N ILE A 342 -24.13 24.12 21.61
CA ILE A 342 -24.10 24.61 23.01
C ILE A 342 -24.90 25.91 23.18
N ASN A 343 -24.98 26.74 22.14
CA ASN A 343 -25.79 27.95 22.13
C ASN A 343 -27.29 27.69 21.88
N GLY A 344 -27.68 26.46 21.57
CA GLY A 344 -29.07 26.04 21.40
C GLY A 344 -29.50 25.80 19.95
N ASN A 345 -28.62 26.00 18.97
CA ASN A 345 -28.90 25.70 17.57
C ASN A 345 -28.73 24.20 17.30
N ARG A 346 -29.77 23.42 17.60
CA ARG A 346 -29.75 21.95 17.49
C ARG A 346 -30.13 21.42 16.10
N ASP A 347 -30.60 22.29 15.21
CA ASP A 347 -31.02 21.93 13.86
C ASP A 347 -29.91 22.11 12.81
N LEU A 348 -28.73 22.61 13.23
CA LEU A 348 -27.60 22.82 12.35
C LEU A 348 -27.07 21.47 11.83
N LYS A 349 -27.23 21.25 10.53
CA LYS A 349 -26.66 20.08 9.86
C LYS A 349 -25.15 20.22 9.63
N PRO A 350 -24.38 19.12 9.60
CA PRO A 350 -22.96 19.15 9.28
C PRO A 350 -22.64 19.83 7.94
N ALA A 351 -21.45 20.42 7.81
CA ALA A 351 -21.04 21.15 6.61
C ALA A 351 -20.92 20.29 5.33
N ASP A 352 -20.73 18.99 5.48
CA ASP A 352 -20.64 18.01 4.39
C ASP A 352 -22.00 17.46 3.94
N GLU A 353 -23.08 17.77 4.67
CA GLU A 353 -24.43 17.27 4.42
C GLU A 353 -24.89 17.48 2.96
N PRO A 354 -24.70 18.66 2.33
CA PRO A 354 -25.14 18.86 0.94
C PRO A 354 -24.40 17.97 -0.05
N ILE A 355 -23.12 17.69 0.21
CA ILE A 355 -22.26 16.87 -0.67
C ILE A 355 -22.72 15.41 -0.61
N LEU A 356 -22.95 14.90 0.61
CA LEU A 356 -23.43 13.53 0.80
C LEU A 356 -24.86 13.37 0.28
N ALA A 357 -25.74 14.36 0.50
CA ALA A 357 -27.09 14.35 -0.05
C ALA A 357 -27.09 14.29 -1.59
N ALA A 358 -26.19 15.02 -2.25
CA ALA A 358 -26.03 14.95 -3.71
C ALA A 358 -25.58 13.56 -4.18
N LYS A 359 -24.62 12.93 -3.48
CA LYS A 359 -24.18 11.55 -3.76
C LYS A 359 -25.32 10.53 -3.61
N PHE A 360 -26.20 10.72 -2.63
CA PHE A 360 -27.31 9.81 -2.37
C PHE A 360 -28.56 10.10 -3.20
N ALA A 361 -28.61 11.22 -3.94
CA ALA A 361 -29.80 11.64 -4.68
C ALA A 361 -30.23 10.65 -5.77
N ALA A 362 -29.29 9.88 -6.33
CA ALA A 362 -29.56 8.87 -7.37
C ALA A 362 -30.03 7.52 -6.81
N LEU A 363 -30.08 7.35 -5.49
CA LEU A 363 -30.50 6.10 -4.85
C LEU A 363 -32.02 5.96 -4.85
N PRO A 364 -32.56 4.73 -4.92
CA PRO A 364 -33.99 4.48 -5.17
C PRO A 364 -34.91 4.93 -4.02
N GLU A 365 -34.39 5.06 -2.79
CA GLU A 365 -35.19 5.39 -1.61
C GLU A 365 -34.94 6.83 -1.11
N ARG A 366 -36.00 7.48 -0.61
CA ARG A 366 -35.87 8.76 0.08
C ARG A 366 -35.50 8.53 1.54
N LYS A 367 -34.20 8.51 1.83
CA LYS A 367 -33.64 8.48 3.19
C LYS A 367 -32.86 9.76 3.49
N SER A 368 -32.72 10.11 4.76
CA SER A 368 -31.76 11.14 5.18
C SER A 368 -30.31 10.66 4.94
N VAL A 369 -29.36 11.59 4.95
CA VAL A 369 -27.93 11.28 4.84
C VAL A 369 -27.51 10.28 5.93
N ASP A 370 -27.91 10.51 7.18
CA ASP A 370 -27.57 9.62 8.29
C ASP A 370 -28.16 8.22 8.14
N GLN A 371 -29.39 8.12 7.63
CA GLN A 371 -30.03 6.83 7.35
C GLN A 371 -29.30 6.07 6.23
N TRP A 372 -28.83 6.77 5.19
CA TRP A 372 -28.03 6.16 4.14
C TRP A 372 -26.65 5.71 4.63
N LEU A 373 -25.97 6.54 5.42
CA LEU A 373 -24.68 6.19 5.99
C LEU A 373 -24.79 4.97 6.90
N GLU A 374 -25.81 4.92 7.76
CA GLU A 374 -26.06 3.78 8.63
C GLU A 374 -26.42 2.52 7.84
N PHE A 375 -27.23 2.65 6.79
CA PHE A 375 -27.54 1.56 5.88
C PHE A 375 -26.28 0.98 5.24
N LEU A 376 -25.41 1.82 4.68
CA LEU A 376 -24.16 1.35 4.05
C LEU A 376 -23.20 0.74 5.09
N ARG A 377 -23.05 1.37 6.26
CA ARG A 377 -22.19 0.93 7.36
C ARG A 377 -22.58 -0.45 7.90
N SER A 378 -23.88 -0.72 8.01
CA SER A 378 -24.41 -1.96 8.56
C SER A 378 -24.56 -3.09 7.52
N ASN A 379 -24.54 -2.78 6.22
CA ASN A 379 -24.72 -3.76 5.16
C ASN A 379 -23.45 -4.07 4.35
N VAL A 380 -22.31 -3.45 4.63
CA VAL A 380 -21.04 -3.74 3.95
C VAL A 380 -19.98 -4.12 4.97
N SER A 381 -19.49 -5.35 4.90
CA SER A 381 -18.57 -5.93 5.91
C SER A 381 -17.31 -5.10 6.18
N ILE A 382 -16.74 -4.48 5.14
CA ILE A 382 -15.52 -3.67 5.29
C ILE A 382 -15.76 -2.32 5.96
N LEU A 383 -17.02 -1.88 6.09
CA LEU A 383 -17.40 -0.63 6.75
C LEU A 383 -17.80 -0.84 8.20
N GLU A 384 -17.82 -2.09 8.66
CA GLU A 384 -18.08 -2.43 10.05
C GLU A 384 -17.04 -1.80 10.98
N GLY A 385 -17.49 -1.31 12.13
CA GLY A 385 -16.65 -0.67 13.13
C GLY A 385 -16.28 0.80 12.85
N LEU A 386 -16.64 1.36 11.70
CA LEU A 386 -16.53 2.81 11.47
C LEU A 386 -17.51 3.56 12.38
N SER A 387 -17.06 4.67 12.97
CA SER A 387 -17.96 5.61 13.63
C SER A 387 -18.81 6.37 12.60
N PRO A 388 -19.96 6.96 12.99
CA PRO A 388 -20.75 7.80 12.08
C PRO A 388 -19.91 8.91 11.43
N LEU A 389 -18.98 9.51 12.18
CA LEU A 389 -18.07 10.55 11.67
C LEU A 389 -17.07 10.01 10.64
N GLN A 390 -16.45 8.86 10.93
CA GLN A 390 -15.52 8.21 9.99
C GLN A 390 -16.25 7.74 8.72
N MET A 391 -17.51 7.33 8.84
CA MET A 391 -18.35 6.95 7.71
C MET A 391 -18.63 8.15 6.78
N ARG A 392 -18.87 9.34 7.35
CA ARG A 392 -19.00 10.59 6.56
C ARG A 392 -17.72 10.91 5.80
N GLU A 393 -16.58 10.86 6.48
CA GLU A 393 -15.26 11.07 5.85
C GLU A 393 -15.04 10.07 4.70
N PHE A 394 -15.27 8.79 4.97
CA PHE A 394 -15.07 7.72 4.00
C PHE A 394 -15.90 7.93 2.72
N MET A 395 -17.15 8.39 2.87
CA MET A 395 -18.05 8.65 1.75
C MET A 395 -17.71 9.91 0.96
N LEU A 396 -16.90 10.82 1.49
CA LEU A 396 -16.40 11.97 0.70
C LEU A 396 -15.36 11.54 -0.33
N ASP A 397 -14.62 10.46 -0.06
CA ASP A 397 -13.60 9.86 -0.94
C ASP A 397 -14.08 8.60 -1.70
N SER A 398 -15.37 8.25 -1.57
CA SER A 398 -15.99 7.06 -2.17
C SER A 398 -17.26 7.42 -2.96
N GLU A 399 -17.66 6.56 -3.88
CA GLU A 399 -18.90 6.72 -4.65
C GLU A 399 -19.91 5.64 -4.28
N VAL A 400 -21.21 5.95 -4.38
CA VAL A 400 -22.28 4.97 -4.25
C VAL A 400 -23.16 5.02 -5.49
N ARG A 401 -23.54 3.86 -6.01
CA ARG A 401 -24.33 3.73 -7.23
C ARG A 401 -25.43 2.70 -7.06
N ALA A 402 -26.57 3.00 -7.65
CA ALA A 402 -27.65 2.04 -7.85
C ALA A 402 -27.50 1.42 -9.24
N TYR A 403 -27.54 0.10 -9.32
CA TYR A 403 -27.46 -0.68 -10.55
C TYR A 403 -28.77 -1.44 -10.74
N ARG A 404 -29.25 -1.53 -11.98
CA ARG A 404 -30.34 -2.43 -12.37
C ARG A 404 -29.78 -3.81 -12.69
N LYS A 405 -30.61 -4.84 -12.55
CA LYS A 405 -30.26 -6.20 -12.97
C LYS A 405 -29.73 -6.22 -14.41
N GLY A 406 -28.53 -6.77 -14.59
CA GLY A 406 -27.83 -6.90 -15.88
C GLY A 406 -26.84 -5.77 -16.19
N ASP A 407 -26.88 -4.67 -15.45
CA ASP A 407 -25.96 -3.54 -15.65
C ASP A 407 -24.51 -4.00 -15.51
N LEU A 408 -23.67 -3.51 -16.41
CA LEU A 408 -22.23 -3.74 -16.38
C LEU A 408 -21.59 -2.90 -15.27
N ILE A 409 -20.82 -3.55 -14.39
CA ILE A 409 -20.08 -2.86 -13.33
C ILE A 409 -18.65 -2.61 -13.79
N PHE A 410 -17.97 -3.64 -14.31
CA PHE A 410 -16.70 -3.53 -15.02
C PHE A 410 -16.45 -4.75 -15.91
N GLU A 411 -15.59 -4.60 -16.91
CA GLU A 411 -15.20 -5.67 -17.84
C GLU A 411 -13.88 -6.32 -17.45
N LYS A 412 -13.72 -7.58 -17.87
CA LYS A 412 -12.43 -8.26 -17.81
C LYS A 412 -11.38 -7.42 -18.54
N TYR A 413 -10.20 -7.32 -17.95
CA TYR A 413 -9.05 -6.52 -18.40
C TYR A 413 -9.13 -5.01 -18.19
N ASP A 414 -10.21 -4.49 -17.60
CA ASP A 414 -10.23 -3.08 -17.18
C ASP A 414 -9.13 -2.82 -16.12
N PRO A 415 -8.63 -1.57 -16.01
CA PRO A 415 -7.78 -1.17 -14.90
C PRO A 415 -8.46 -1.41 -13.54
N GLY A 416 -7.77 -2.11 -12.63
CA GLY A 416 -8.29 -2.42 -11.29
C GLY A 416 -7.98 -1.32 -10.26
N SER A 417 -8.56 -0.13 -10.39
CA SER A 417 -8.26 1.01 -9.49
C SER A 417 -9.23 1.20 -8.31
N SER A 418 -10.28 0.38 -8.22
CA SER A 418 -11.31 0.43 -7.17
C SER A 418 -11.77 -0.96 -6.74
N LEU A 419 -12.33 -1.09 -5.54
CA LEU A 419 -13.13 -2.25 -5.13
C LEU A 419 -14.57 -1.82 -4.88
N PHE A 420 -15.50 -2.76 -4.85
CA PHE A 420 -16.91 -2.51 -4.65
C PHE A 420 -17.40 -3.25 -3.41
N GLY A 421 -18.24 -2.63 -2.59
CA GLY A 421 -19.00 -3.27 -1.52
C GLY A 421 -20.47 -3.37 -1.87
N VAL A 422 -21.07 -4.55 -1.74
CA VAL A 422 -22.49 -4.80 -2.05
C VAL A 422 -23.33 -4.49 -0.81
N ALA A 423 -23.95 -3.30 -0.77
CA ALA A 423 -24.83 -2.90 0.33
C ALA A 423 -26.24 -3.49 0.20
N GLN A 424 -26.70 -3.74 -1.03
CA GLN A 424 -27.96 -4.41 -1.32
C GLN A 424 -27.89 -5.11 -2.67
N GLY A 425 -28.57 -6.24 -2.78
CA GLY A 425 -28.67 -7.01 -4.02
C GLY A 425 -27.51 -8.00 -4.16
N GLN A 426 -27.02 -8.17 -5.38
CA GLN A 426 -26.04 -9.20 -5.72
C GLN A 426 -25.24 -8.79 -6.95
N ALA A 427 -23.93 -9.07 -6.98
CA ALA A 427 -23.12 -9.00 -8.19
C ALA A 427 -22.89 -10.40 -8.76
N LEU A 428 -22.75 -10.53 -10.08
CA LEU A 428 -22.46 -11.77 -10.78
C LEU A 428 -21.11 -11.66 -11.47
N VAL A 429 -20.18 -12.54 -11.12
CA VAL A 429 -18.89 -12.69 -11.80
C VAL A 429 -19.04 -13.67 -12.95
N GLU A 430 -18.71 -13.24 -14.16
CA GLU A 430 -18.76 -14.06 -15.37
C GLU A 430 -17.41 -14.76 -15.57
N VAL A 431 -17.38 -16.08 -15.33
CA VAL A 431 -16.19 -16.93 -15.45
C VAL A 431 -16.33 -17.78 -16.72
N GLY A 432 -16.12 -17.14 -17.88
CA GLY A 432 -16.32 -17.76 -19.19
C GLY A 432 -17.77 -17.66 -19.69
N PRO A 433 -18.13 -18.39 -20.77
CA PRO A 433 -19.40 -18.17 -21.49
C PRO A 433 -20.66 -18.52 -20.69
N THR A 434 -20.56 -19.43 -19.72
CA THR A 434 -21.73 -20.05 -19.05
C THR A 434 -21.72 -19.97 -17.54
N LEU A 435 -20.55 -19.87 -16.89
CA LEU A 435 -20.48 -19.89 -15.42
C LEU A 435 -20.63 -18.48 -14.85
N LYS A 436 -21.63 -18.30 -13.99
CA LYS A 436 -21.88 -17.07 -13.23
C LYS A 436 -21.79 -17.36 -11.74
N VAL A 437 -20.87 -16.69 -11.05
CA VAL A 437 -20.68 -16.84 -9.61
C VAL A 437 -21.28 -15.63 -8.88
N PRO A 438 -22.26 -15.83 -7.98
CA PRO A 438 -22.85 -14.74 -7.23
C PRO A 438 -21.91 -14.22 -6.13
N ILE A 439 -21.96 -12.91 -5.91
CA ILE A 439 -21.40 -12.21 -4.76
C ILE A 439 -22.57 -11.53 -4.05
N ASP A 440 -22.88 -12.04 -2.87
CA ASP A 440 -24.04 -11.60 -2.10
C ASP A 440 -23.80 -10.29 -1.36
N GLN A 441 -24.90 -9.70 -0.89
CA GLN A 441 -24.92 -8.56 0.02
C GLN A 441 -23.98 -8.77 1.23
N GLY A 442 -23.33 -7.70 1.67
CA GLY A 442 -22.33 -7.75 2.73
C GLY A 442 -20.90 -7.96 2.22
N SER A 443 -20.74 -8.61 1.06
CA SER A 443 -19.43 -8.93 0.50
C SER A 443 -18.83 -7.78 -0.32
N ILE A 444 -17.57 -7.93 -0.71
CA ILE A 444 -16.85 -6.99 -1.59
C ILE A 444 -16.39 -7.67 -2.85
N PHE A 445 -16.06 -6.94 -3.91
CA PHE A 445 -15.40 -7.50 -5.09
C PHE A 445 -14.48 -6.51 -5.82
N GLY A 446 -13.61 -7.04 -6.67
CA GLY A 446 -12.59 -6.24 -7.36
C GLY A 446 -11.34 -6.00 -6.52
N GLU A 447 -11.25 -6.59 -5.33
CA GLU A 447 -10.15 -6.48 -4.37
C GLU A 447 -8.83 -7.05 -4.88
N VAL A 448 -8.88 -8.08 -5.74
CA VAL A 448 -7.65 -8.68 -6.32
C VAL A 448 -6.89 -7.65 -7.15
N GLY A 449 -7.57 -6.94 -8.06
CA GLY A 449 -6.93 -5.92 -8.89
C GLY A 449 -6.34 -4.78 -8.06
N LEU A 450 -6.97 -4.47 -6.92
CA LEU A 450 -6.51 -3.47 -5.97
C LEU A 450 -5.20 -3.86 -5.26
N ILE A 451 -5.16 -5.09 -4.73
CA ILE A 451 -4.06 -5.60 -3.90
C ILE A 451 -2.85 -5.96 -4.78
N SER A 452 -3.10 -6.52 -5.96
CA SER A 452 -2.04 -7.05 -6.83
C SER A 452 -1.65 -6.12 -7.98
N GLY A 453 -2.33 -4.97 -8.15
CA GLY A 453 -2.15 -4.07 -9.31
C GLY A 453 -2.59 -4.69 -10.63
N ARG A 454 -3.26 -5.86 -10.60
CA ARG A 454 -3.71 -6.59 -11.77
C ARG A 454 -4.96 -5.94 -12.38
N ARG A 455 -5.11 -6.07 -13.70
CA ARG A 455 -6.38 -5.78 -14.39
C ARG A 455 -7.51 -6.68 -13.87
N ARG A 456 -8.76 -6.30 -14.10
CA ARG A 456 -9.94 -7.09 -13.69
C ARG A 456 -9.85 -8.51 -14.28
N GLY A 457 -9.86 -9.53 -13.42
CA GLY A 457 -9.73 -10.93 -13.85
C GLY A 457 -11.00 -11.51 -14.50
N ALA A 458 -12.14 -10.85 -14.33
CA ALA A 458 -13.44 -11.27 -14.85
C ALA A 458 -14.34 -10.06 -15.10
N THR A 459 -15.37 -10.24 -15.93
CA THR A 459 -16.45 -9.28 -16.11
C THR A 459 -17.45 -9.43 -14.97
N VAL A 460 -17.93 -8.31 -14.43
CA VAL A 460 -18.92 -8.31 -13.33
C VAL A 460 -20.14 -7.49 -13.71
N ARG A 461 -21.33 -8.07 -13.49
CA ARG A 461 -22.63 -7.44 -13.74
C ARG A 461 -23.50 -7.49 -12.49
N ALA A 462 -24.48 -6.61 -12.39
CA ALA A 462 -25.49 -6.69 -11.33
C ALA A 462 -26.41 -7.91 -11.55
N GLY A 463 -26.55 -8.79 -10.55
CA GLY A 463 -27.43 -9.95 -10.60
C GLY A 463 -28.89 -9.65 -10.26
N ALA A 464 -29.09 -8.58 -9.50
CA ALA A 464 -30.38 -8.00 -9.13
C ALA A 464 -30.24 -6.48 -9.07
N ASP A 465 -31.35 -5.77 -8.88
CA ASP A 465 -31.28 -4.34 -8.55
C ASP A 465 -30.49 -4.17 -7.24
N SER A 466 -29.41 -3.42 -7.31
CA SER A 466 -28.35 -3.44 -6.31
C SER A 466 -27.88 -2.03 -5.95
N ILE A 467 -27.45 -1.85 -4.70
CA ILE A 467 -26.77 -0.64 -4.24
C ILE A 467 -25.35 -1.05 -3.87
N MET A 468 -24.37 -0.41 -4.50
CA MET A 468 -22.96 -0.73 -4.28
C MET A 468 -22.13 0.52 -4.02
N VAL A 469 -21.17 0.41 -3.11
CA VAL A 469 -20.19 1.45 -2.81
C VAL A 469 -18.91 1.15 -3.56
N GLU A 470 -18.49 2.04 -4.44
CA GLU A 470 -17.20 2.00 -5.11
C GLU A 470 -16.15 2.73 -4.27
N VAL A 471 -15.09 2.02 -3.93
CA VAL A 471 -14.01 2.46 -3.05
C VAL A 471 -12.73 2.51 -3.85
N SER A 472 -12.12 3.69 -3.97
CA SER A 472 -10.83 3.85 -4.64
C SER A 472 -9.72 3.08 -3.90
N ARG A 473 -8.64 2.77 -4.60
CA ARG A 473 -7.42 2.16 -4.01
C ARG A 473 -6.92 2.89 -2.79
N THR A 474 -6.79 4.20 -2.90
CA THR A 474 -6.33 5.05 -1.80
C THR A 474 -7.30 5.00 -0.61
N ALA A 475 -8.61 5.08 -0.87
CA ALA A 475 -9.62 5.01 0.19
C ALA A 475 -9.62 3.64 0.90
N ALA A 476 -9.49 2.54 0.17
CA ALA A 476 -9.41 1.20 0.72
C ALA A 476 -8.13 0.97 1.55
N LEU A 477 -6.97 1.42 1.06
CA LEU A 477 -5.71 1.33 1.81
C LEU A 477 -5.76 2.18 3.08
N LYS A 478 -6.31 3.41 2.99
CA LYS A 478 -6.55 4.28 4.15
C LYS A 478 -7.45 3.58 5.17
N LEU A 479 -8.59 3.04 4.72
CA LEU A 479 -9.53 2.27 5.54
C LEU A 479 -8.84 1.08 6.23
N MET A 480 -8.04 0.28 5.52
CA MET A 480 -7.28 -0.84 6.10
C MET A 480 -6.25 -0.39 7.13
N SER A 481 -5.67 0.80 6.96
CA SER A 481 -4.69 1.37 7.88
C SER A 481 -5.32 1.91 9.16
N SER A 482 -6.53 2.47 9.07
CA SER A 482 -7.22 3.16 10.17
C SER A 482 -8.31 2.32 10.85
N ASN A 483 -8.77 1.23 10.22
CA ASN A 483 -9.84 0.35 10.72
C ASN A 483 -9.38 -1.13 10.68
N PRO A 484 -8.86 -1.67 11.81
CA PRO A 484 -8.43 -3.08 11.90
C PRO A 484 -9.52 -4.12 11.54
N PRO A 485 -10.80 -3.97 11.96
CA PRO A 485 -11.91 -4.77 11.41
C PRO A 485 -11.96 -4.82 9.88
N ALA A 486 -11.90 -3.67 9.20
CA ALA A 486 -11.91 -3.60 7.75
C ALA A 486 -10.72 -4.36 7.13
N LYS A 487 -9.51 -4.20 7.70
CA LYS A 487 -8.32 -4.93 7.27
C LYS A 487 -8.52 -6.44 7.36
N ARG A 488 -9.10 -6.94 8.47
CA ARG A 488 -9.39 -8.37 8.64
C ARG A 488 -10.43 -8.86 7.63
N ALA A 489 -11.51 -8.12 7.42
CA ALA A 489 -12.56 -8.46 6.45
C ALA A 489 -12.01 -8.56 5.02
N ILE A 490 -11.28 -7.55 4.55
CA ILE A 490 -10.64 -7.55 3.22
C ILE A 490 -9.67 -8.72 3.08
N THR A 491 -8.84 -8.96 4.10
CA THR A 491 -7.86 -10.03 4.10
C THR A 491 -8.54 -11.41 4.02
N ARG A 492 -9.58 -11.65 4.83
CA ARG A 492 -10.35 -12.91 4.81
C ARG A 492 -10.99 -13.15 3.44
N ILE A 493 -11.68 -12.16 2.88
CA ILE A 493 -12.37 -12.28 1.59
C ILE A 493 -11.37 -12.50 0.44
N SER A 494 -10.24 -11.78 0.45
CA SER A 494 -9.17 -11.98 -0.54
C SER A 494 -8.54 -13.38 -0.47
N THR A 495 -8.34 -13.89 0.75
CA THR A 495 -7.78 -15.22 0.99
C THR A 495 -8.74 -16.30 0.53
N GLU A 496 -10.02 -16.23 0.94
CA GLU A 496 -11.07 -17.15 0.51
C GLU A 496 -11.12 -17.30 -1.01
N ARG A 497 -11.13 -16.18 -1.74
CA ARG A 497 -11.17 -16.19 -3.20
C ARG A 497 -9.91 -16.76 -3.82
N GLN A 498 -8.75 -16.43 -3.28
CA GLN A 498 -7.49 -16.99 -3.74
C GLN A 498 -7.48 -18.52 -3.57
N LEU A 499 -7.96 -19.04 -2.45
CA LEU A 499 -8.06 -20.49 -2.22
C LEU A 499 -9.08 -21.15 -3.16
N LEU A 500 -10.25 -20.53 -3.38
CA LEU A 500 -11.24 -21.03 -4.33
C LEU A 500 -10.68 -21.10 -5.76
N GLN A 501 -9.96 -20.07 -6.20
CA GLN A 501 -9.32 -20.04 -7.51
C GLN A 501 -8.21 -21.08 -7.63
N LEU A 502 -7.35 -21.17 -6.61
CA LEU A 502 -6.20 -22.06 -6.61
C LEU A 502 -6.62 -23.53 -6.64
N PHE A 503 -7.44 -23.92 -5.68
CA PHE A 503 -7.79 -25.33 -5.47
C PHE A 503 -8.93 -25.82 -6.36
N GLY A 504 -9.70 -24.91 -6.96
CA GLY A 504 -10.81 -25.14 -7.90
C GLY A 504 -11.23 -26.59 -8.11
N ALA A 505 -12.38 -26.98 -7.57
CA ALA A 505 -12.91 -28.36 -7.67
C ALA A 505 -14.40 -28.43 -7.25
N GLY A 506 -15.19 -27.41 -7.59
CA GLY A 506 -16.55 -27.27 -7.04
C GLY A 506 -16.58 -26.91 -5.54
N LEU A 507 -15.48 -26.38 -5.01
CA LEU A 507 -15.42 -25.80 -3.67
C LEU A 507 -16.34 -24.59 -3.59
N THR A 508 -17.08 -24.51 -2.50
CA THR A 508 -17.92 -23.36 -2.15
C THR A 508 -17.26 -22.57 -1.00
N PRO A 509 -17.61 -21.29 -0.80
CA PRO A 509 -17.14 -20.52 0.36
C PRO A 509 -17.38 -21.25 1.69
N ALA A 510 -18.53 -21.91 1.84
CA ALA A 510 -18.89 -22.66 3.04
C ALA A 510 -17.89 -23.78 3.36
N ASP A 511 -17.36 -24.46 2.33
CA ASP A 511 -16.40 -25.56 2.49
C ASP A 511 -15.05 -25.07 3.07
N LEU A 512 -14.68 -23.81 2.82
CA LEU A 512 -13.40 -23.25 3.25
C LEU A 512 -13.41 -22.63 4.65
N THR A 513 -14.58 -22.52 5.29
CA THR A 513 -14.75 -21.81 6.56
C THR A 513 -13.74 -22.25 7.63
N GLU A 514 -13.62 -23.56 7.87
CA GLU A 514 -12.72 -24.12 8.89
C GLU A 514 -11.23 -23.86 8.57
N VAL A 515 -10.87 -23.94 7.29
CA VAL A 515 -9.49 -23.70 6.82
C VAL A 515 -9.15 -22.21 6.95
N LEU A 516 -10.10 -21.32 6.65
CA LEU A 516 -9.91 -19.87 6.73
C LEU A 516 -9.84 -19.36 8.17
N ASP A 517 -10.63 -19.93 9.08
CA ASP A 517 -10.64 -19.53 10.50
C ASP A 517 -9.31 -19.88 11.20
N THR A 518 -8.58 -20.86 10.67
CA THR A 518 -7.25 -21.27 11.18
C THR A 518 -6.08 -20.78 10.31
N ALA A 519 -6.36 -20.03 9.24
CA ALA A 519 -5.33 -19.53 8.33
C ALA A 519 -4.53 -18.38 8.96
N GLU A 520 -3.22 -18.42 8.81
CA GLU A 520 -2.30 -17.39 9.32
C GLU A 520 -1.48 -16.81 8.17
N ILE A 521 -1.45 -15.49 8.04
CA ILE A 521 -0.56 -14.82 7.08
C ILE A 521 0.78 -14.57 7.76
N LYS A 522 1.85 -15.11 7.17
CA LYS A 522 3.22 -14.96 7.64
C LYS A 522 4.03 -14.17 6.63
N THR A 523 4.76 -13.17 7.10
CA THR A 523 5.82 -12.52 6.33
C THR A 523 7.12 -13.30 6.55
N VAL A 524 7.81 -13.64 5.47
CA VAL A 524 9.01 -14.49 5.45
C VAL A 524 10.14 -13.69 4.78
N LYS A 525 11.32 -13.63 5.41
CA LYS A 525 12.48 -12.91 4.86
C LYS A 525 13.16 -13.71 3.76
N ALA A 526 13.93 -13.04 2.90
CA ALA A 526 14.79 -13.74 1.94
C ALA A 526 15.72 -14.72 2.66
N GLY A 527 15.79 -15.97 2.18
CA GLY A 527 16.55 -17.07 2.76
C GLY A 527 15.87 -17.79 3.93
N GLU A 528 14.80 -17.25 4.51
CA GLU A 528 14.08 -17.89 5.63
C GLU A 528 13.30 -19.14 5.16
N HIS A 529 13.35 -20.21 5.96
CA HIS A 529 12.72 -21.49 5.64
C HIS A 529 11.27 -21.50 6.10
N VAL A 530 10.37 -21.90 5.20
CA VAL A 530 8.95 -22.14 5.52
C VAL A 530 8.70 -23.62 5.83
N ILE A 531 9.46 -24.51 5.18
CA ILE A 531 9.47 -25.95 5.40
C ILE A 531 10.93 -26.39 5.47
N THR A 532 11.29 -27.22 6.45
CA THR A 532 12.60 -27.88 6.49
C THR A 532 12.44 -29.37 6.18
N GLU A 533 13.33 -29.90 5.34
CA GLU A 533 13.39 -31.33 5.04
C GLU A 533 13.54 -32.15 6.34
N GLY A 534 12.79 -33.25 6.45
CA GLY A 534 12.79 -34.14 7.61
C GLY A 534 11.80 -33.77 8.71
N ASP A 535 11.26 -32.55 8.72
CA ASP A 535 10.27 -32.13 9.72
C ASP A 535 8.98 -32.96 9.63
N THR A 536 8.28 -33.12 10.75
CA THR A 536 6.98 -33.85 10.80
C THR A 536 5.77 -32.94 10.62
N GLY A 537 5.97 -31.69 10.18
CA GLY A 537 4.87 -30.74 9.98
C GLY A 537 3.93 -31.16 8.85
N THR A 538 2.64 -30.87 8.99
CA THR A 538 1.60 -31.23 8.02
C THR A 538 0.89 -30.00 7.42
N ASP A 539 1.21 -28.80 7.88
CA ASP A 539 0.61 -27.55 7.40
C ASP A 539 0.87 -27.33 5.89
N ILE A 540 -0.05 -26.62 5.24
CA ILE A 540 0.08 -26.21 3.84
C ILE A 540 0.41 -24.72 3.78
N TYR A 541 1.23 -24.34 2.81
CA TYR A 541 1.61 -22.95 2.61
C TYR A 541 1.24 -22.53 1.19
N VAL A 542 0.46 -21.45 1.07
CA VAL A 542 0.12 -20.81 -0.20
C VAL A 542 0.92 -19.52 -0.31
N ILE A 543 1.65 -19.35 -1.41
CA ILE A 543 2.48 -18.17 -1.63
C ILE A 543 1.55 -17.03 -2.09
N ARG A 544 1.43 -15.99 -1.28
CA ARG A 544 0.54 -14.85 -1.55
C ARG A 544 1.27 -13.74 -2.30
N VAL A 545 2.48 -13.42 -1.86
CA VAL A 545 3.37 -12.41 -2.46
C VAL A 545 4.81 -12.93 -2.39
N GLY A 546 5.62 -12.65 -3.39
CA GLY A 546 7.01 -13.09 -3.47
C GLY A 546 7.17 -14.47 -4.09
N SER A 547 8.26 -15.15 -3.76
CA SER A 547 8.60 -16.45 -4.34
C SER A 547 9.48 -17.30 -3.43
N MET A 548 9.46 -18.60 -3.71
CA MET A 548 10.16 -19.63 -2.93
C MET A 548 10.92 -20.55 -3.87
N ILE A 549 11.91 -21.25 -3.32
CA ILE A 549 12.59 -22.36 -3.99
C ILE A 549 12.53 -23.61 -3.13
N VAL A 550 12.45 -24.75 -3.79
CA VAL A 550 12.46 -26.09 -3.20
C VAL A 550 13.82 -26.70 -3.42
N GLU A 551 14.47 -27.12 -2.34
CA GLU A 551 15.79 -27.75 -2.35
C GLU A 551 15.76 -29.04 -1.52
N LYS A 552 16.56 -30.04 -1.90
CA LYS A 552 16.71 -31.29 -1.16
C LYS A 552 18.18 -31.61 -0.96
N LYS A 553 18.54 -32.13 0.22
CA LYS A 553 19.91 -32.50 0.52
C LYS A 553 20.23 -33.89 -0.04
N ILE A 554 20.99 -33.94 -1.13
CA ILE A 554 21.41 -35.18 -1.79
C ILE A 554 22.93 -35.28 -1.77
N GLY A 555 23.47 -36.37 -1.20
CA GLY A 555 24.92 -36.61 -1.15
C GLY A 555 25.68 -35.54 -0.34
N GLY A 556 25.02 -34.88 0.62
CA GLY A 556 25.61 -33.81 1.42
C GLY A 556 25.52 -32.41 0.82
N ARG A 557 25.07 -32.26 -0.43
CA ARG A 557 24.88 -30.98 -1.13
C ARG A 557 23.40 -30.62 -1.23
N GLN A 558 23.10 -29.32 -1.29
CA GLN A 558 21.75 -28.84 -1.56
C GLN A 558 21.50 -28.85 -3.07
N VAL A 559 20.49 -29.61 -3.49
CA VAL A 559 20.09 -29.74 -4.90
C VAL A 559 18.79 -28.98 -5.09
N PHE A 560 18.77 -28.08 -6.06
CA PHE A 560 17.56 -27.35 -6.45
C PHE A 560 16.58 -28.30 -7.15
N LEU A 561 15.31 -28.26 -6.73
CA LEU A 561 14.24 -29.09 -7.32
C LEU A 561 13.28 -28.24 -8.15
N SER A 562 12.78 -27.14 -7.61
CA SER A 562 11.81 -26.29 -8.31
C SER A 562 11.73 -24.87 -7.74
N TYR A 563 11.20 -23.96 -8.56
CA TYR A 563 10.84 -22.59 -8.17
C TYR A 563 9.33 -22.47 -8.01
N LEU A 564 8.89 -21.65 -7.06
CA LEU A 564 7.48 -21.49 -6.71
C LEU A 564 7.11 -19.98 -6.69
N PRO A 565 6.38 -19.49 -7.70
CA PRO A 565 5.87 -18.12 -7.71
C PRO A 565 4.65 -17.94 -6.80
N ALA A 566 4.24 -16.69 -6.58
CA ALA A 566 2.96 -16.40 -5.93
C ALA A 566 1.79 -17.05 -6.68
N GLY A 567 0.80 -17.52 -5.92
CA GLY A 567 -0.26 -18.39 -6.39
C GLY A 567 0.07 -19.88 -6.29
N SER A 568 1.34 -20.28 -6.13
CA SER A 568 1.69 -21.69 -5.88
C SER A 568 1.43 -22.09 -4.43
N TYR A 569 1.32 -23.40 -4.18
CA TYR A 569 1.25 -23.96 -2.83
C TYR A 569 2.20 -25.14 -2.62
N VAL A 570 2.55 -25.40 -1.37
CA VAL A 570 3.43 -26.49 -0.94
C VAL A 570 3.00 -27.10 0.39
N GLY A 571 3.49 -28.31 0.64
CA GLY A 571 3.31 -29.03 1.89
C GLY A 571 2.30 -30.17 1.81
N GLU A 572 1.66 -30.34 0.65
CA GLU A 572 0.66 -31.37 0.39
C GLU A 572 1.22 -32.79 0.46
N MET A 573 2.50 -32.98 0.07
CA MET A 573 3.10 -34.33 0.05
C MET A 573 3.10 -34.98 1.43
N ALA A 574 3.55 -34.27 2.47
CA ALA A 574 3.60 -34.80 3.82
C ALA A 574 2.19 -35.09 4.36
N LEU A 575 1.22 -34.23 4.03
CA LEU A 575 -0.17 -34.39 4.44
C LEU A 575 -0.84 -35.60 3.79
N ILE A 576 -0.61 -35.83 2.49
CA ILE A 576 -1.23 -36.92 1.72
C ILE A 576 -0.53 -38.26 1.95
N SER A 577 0.80 -38.26 2.01
CA SER A 577 1.62 -39.48 2.09
C SER A 577 1.79 -39.99 3.53
N GLY A 578 1.53 -39.16 4.54
CA GLY A 578 1.71 -39.50 5.96
C GLY A 578 3.17 -39.65 6.40
N GLY A 579 4.11 -38.99 5.71
CA GLY A 579 5.55 -39.05 5.98
C GLY A 579 6.16 -37.68 6.32
N PRO A 580 7.46 -37.61 6.66
CA PRO A 580 8.16 -36.35 6.93
C PRO A 580 8.25 -35.48 5.67
N ARG A 581 8.55 -34.19 5.85
CA ARG A 581 8.81 -33.26 4.75
C ARG A 581 9.95 -33.79 3.87
N THR A 582 9.71 -33.88 2.57
CA THR A 582 10.62 -34.48 1.58
C THR A 582 11.69 -33.52 1.05
N ALA A 583 11.50 -32.21 1.25
CA ALA A 583 12.37 -31.16 0.78
C ALA A 583 12.25 -29.91 1.66
N THR A 584 13.26 -29.05 1.60
CA THR A 584 13.28 -27.73 2.23
C THR A 584 12.66 -26.71 1.26
N VAL A 585 11.84 -25.80 1.78
CA VAL A 585 11.28 -24.66 1.03
C VAL A 585 11.70 -23.38 1.72
N LYS A 586 12.38 -22.50 0.99
CA LYS A 586 12.86 -21.21 1.50
C LYS A 586 12.51 -20.06 0.57
N ALA A 587 12.32 -18.87 1.13
CA ALA A 587 12.00 -17.69 0.35
C ALA A 587 13.24 -17.18 -0.41
N THR A 588 13.05 -16.77 -1.66
CA THR A 588 14.11 -16.12 -2.47
C THR A 588 14.14 -14.61 -2.24
N VAL A 589 12.98 -14.03 -1.96
CA VAL A 589 12.76 -12.60 -1.68
C VAL A 589 11.87 -12.48 -0.45
N LYS A 590 11.78 -11.28 0.14
CA LYS A 590 10.75 -10.99 1.14
C LYS A 590 9.37 -11.37 0.60
N SER A 591 8.67 -12.25 1.30
CA SER A 591 7.47 -12.92 0.81
C SER A 591 6.35 -12.92 1.85
N GLU A 592 5.11 -13.06 1.42
CA GLU A 592 3.96 -13.37 2.29
C GLU A 592 3.42 -14.75 1.93
N VAL A 593 3.25 -15.62 2.92
CA VAL A 593 2.62 -16.93 2.77
C VAL A 593 1.39 -17.04 3.65
N ILE A 594 0.36 -17.69 3.13
CA ILE A 594 -0.81 -18.10 3.91
C ILE A 594 -0.52 -19.52 4.40
N LYS A 595 -0.32 -19.66 5.70
CA LYS A 595 -0.22 -20.95 6.39
C LYS A 595 -1.63 -21.47 6.67
N LEU A 596 -1.98 -22.62 6.09
CA LEU A 596 -3.21 -23.35 6.30
C LEU A 596 -2.95 -24.52 7.25
N ASN A 597 -3.83 -24.71 8.23
CA ASN A 597 -3.74 -25.83 9.16
C ASN A 597 -3.89 -27.17 8.42
N GLY A 598 -2.92 -28.07 8.60
CA GLY A 598 -2.89 -29.37 7.91
C GLY A 598 -4.12 -30.24 8.19
N ASP A 599 -4.55 -30.32 9.45
CA ASP A 599 -5.67 -31.18 9.85
C ASP A 599 -7.01 -30.70 9.28
N ALA A 600 -7.25 -29.38 9.31
CA ALA A 600 -8.42 -28.77 8.69
C ALA A 600 -8.43 -29.01 7.18
N PHE A 601 -7.27 -28.90 6.53
CA PHE A 601 -7.16 -29.14 5.09
C PHE A 601 -7.34 -30.63 4.72
N ALA A 602 -6.85 -31.55 5.54
CA ALA A 602 -7.07 -32.99 5.34
C ALA A 602 -8.57 -33.35 5.43
N ARG A 603 -9.29 -32.77 6.40
CA ARG A 603 -10.76 -32.93 6.49
C ARG A 603 -11.46 -32.40 5.24
N LEU A 604 -11.03 -31.25 4.73
CA LEU A 604 -11.56 -30.69 3.48
C LEU A 604 -11.32 -31.62 2.28
N MET A 605 -10.11 -32.17 2.13
CA MET A 605 -9.80 -33.12 1.06
C MET A 605 -10.63 -34.40 1.17
N ALA A 606 -10.84 -34.92 2.39
CA ALA A 606 -11.68 -36.09 2.62
C ALA A 606 -13.15 -35.83 2.26
N ALA A 607 -13.66 -34.63 2.53
CA ALA A 607 -15.03 -34.23 2.17
C ALA A 607 -15.21 -33.94 0.67
N LYS A 608 -14.14 -33.63 -0.07
CA LYS A 608 -14.18 -33.23 -1.48
C LYS A 608 -13.23 -34.07 -2.33
N PRO A 609 -13.67 -35.24 -2.83
CA PRO A 609 -12.82 -36.17 -3.60
C PRO A 609 -12.14 -35.55 -4.83
N ALA A 610 -12.83 -34.62 -5.52
CA ALA A 610 -12.25 -33.92 -6.68
C ALA A 610 -11.01 -33.08 -6.32
N LEU A 611 -11.00 -32.49 -5.12
CA LEU A 611 -9.84 -31.76 -4.61
C LEU A 611 -8.67 -32.71 -4.33
N LEU A 612 -8.95 -33.85 -3.68
CA LEU A 612 -7.94 -34.86 -3.38
C LEU A 612 -7.29 -35.42 -4.66
N GLU A 613 -8.07 -35.73 -5.69
CA GLU A 613 -7.55 -36.23 -6.97
C GLU A 613 -6.71 -35.20 -7.71
N ARG A 614 -7.05 -33.91 -7.60
CA ARG A 614 -6.20 -32.83 -8.11
C ARG A 614 -4.87 -32.76 -7.33
N ALA A 615 -4.94 -32.73 -6.01
CA ALA A 615 -3.76 -32.68 -5.16
C ALA A 615 -2.83 -33.89 -5.36
N ARG A 616 -3.38 -35.09 -5.61
CA ARG A 616 -2.62 -36.29 -5.97
C ARG A 616 -1.90 -36.17 -7.31
N ARG A 617 -2.54 -35.58 -8.33
CA ARG A 617 -1.89 -35.32 -9.62
C ARG A 617 -0.71 -34.36 -9.49
N ASP A 618 -0.92 -33.27 -8.76
CA ASP A 618 0.13 -32.28 -8.49
C ASP A 618 1.28 -32.92 -7.69
N MET A 619 0.96 -33.80 -6.73
CA MET A 619 1.93 -34.57 -5.96
C MET A 619 2.74 -35.55 -6.83
N ALA A 620 2.08 -36.27 -7.74
CA ALA A 620 2.74 -37.26 -8.61
C ALA A 620 3.80 -36.60 -9.49
N SER A 621 3.47 -35.46 -10.11
CA SER A 621 4.43 -34.68 -10.90
C SER A 621 5.69 -34.29 -10.11
N ARG A 622 5.52 -33.89 -8.83
CA ARG A 622 6.64 -33.56 -7.94
C ARG A 622 7.44 -34.79 -7.52
N GLN A 623 6.79 -35.93 -7.30
CA GLN A 623 7.46 -37.20 -6.99
C GLN A 623 8.31 -37.70 -8.15
N ASP A 624 7.82 -37.59 -9.38
CA ASP A 624 8.58 -38.00 -10.57
C ASP A 624 9.87 -37.19 -10.74
N VAL A 625 9.82 -35.87 -10.50
CA VAL A 625 11.01 -35.00 -10.51
C VAL A 625 11.99 -35.42 -9.41
N ASN A 626 11.51 -35.66 -8.19
CA ASN A 626 12.35 -36.08 -7.08
C ASN A 626 13.01 -37.44 -7.32
N ALA A 627 12.24 -38.42 -7.81
CA ALA A 627 12.71 -39.76 -8.11
C ALA A 627 13.73 -39.77 -9.26
N PHE A 628 13.50 -38.97 -10.30
CA PHE A 628 14.46 -38.78 -11.39
C PHE A 628 15.81 -38.28 -10.86
N ILE A 629 15.79 -37.25 -10.00
CA ILE A 629 17.01 -36.67 -9.43
C ILE A 629 17.71 -37.67 -8.49
N GLU A 630 16.98 -38.40 -7.65
CA GLU A 630 17.55 -39.43 -6.78
C GLU A 630 18.15 -40.61 -7.54
N SER A 631 17.50 -41.07 -8.63
CA SER A 631 18.01 -42.17 -9.45
C SER A 631 19.37 -41.88 -10.11
N ARG A 632 19.74 -40.59 -10.20
CA ARG A 632 21.01 -40.13 -10.78
C ARG A 632 22.05 -39.73 -9.74
N LYS A 633 21.83 -40.02 -8.45
CA LYS A 633 22.74 -39.67 -7.35
C LYS A 633 24.15 -40.27 -7.50
N ASP A 634 24.23 -41.49 -8.04
CA ASP A 634 25.50 -42.23 -8.18
C ASP A 634 26.10 -42.12 -9.59
N SER A 635 25.32 -41.67 -10.57
CA SER A 635 25.76 -41.47 -11.95
C SER A 635 25.80 -39.97 -12.25
N PHE A 636 27.02 -39.42 -12.25
CA PHE A 636 27.38 -38.03 -12.54
C PHE A 636 27.19 -37.02 -11.40
N SER A 637 28.14 -36.98 -10.45
CA SER A 637 28.30 -35.83 -9.53
C SER A 637 28.38 -34.51 -10.30
N THR A 638 29.10 -34.47 -11.42
CA THR A 638 29.27 -33.29 -12.29
C THR A 638 27.98 -32.81 -12.97
N VAL A 639 27.04 -33.70 -13.30
CA VAL A 639 25.81 -33.29 -14.01
C VAL A 639 24.78 -32.78 -13.03
N VAL A 640 24.65 -33.37 -11.83
CA VAL A 640 23.77 -32.82 -10.79
C VAL A 640 24.27 -31.45 -10.32
N ASP A 641 25.60 -31.28 -10.21
CA ASP A 641 26.22 -29.98 -9.97
C ASP A 641 25.90 -28.99 -11.09
N MET A 642 26.13 -29.37 -12.35
CA MET A 642 25.81 -28.54 -13.52
C MET A 642 24.32 -28.16 -13.56
N TYR A 643 23.41 -29.10 -13.28
CA TYR A 643 21.96 -28.84 -13.25
C TYR A 643 21.58 -27.89 -12.12
N SER A 644 22.10 -28.08 -10.90
CA SER A 644 21.83 -27.19 -9.77
C SER A 644 22.44 -25.80 -9.96
N GLU A 645 23.64 -25.71 -10.51
CA GLU A 645 24.28 -24.44 -10.80
C GLU A 645 23.61 -23.70 -11.95
N THR A 646 23.18 -24.41 -13.00
CA THR A 646 22.39 -23.84 -14.10
C THR A 646 21.04 -23.35 -13.58
N ALA A 647 20.31 -24.17 -12.81
CA ALA A 647 19.04 -23.77 -12.22
C ALA A 647 19.19 -22.57 -11.26
N LYS A 648 20.21 -22.59 -10.41
CA LYS A 648 20.56 -21.47 -9.52
C LYS A 648 20.89 -20.22 -10.33
N PHE A 649 21.72 -20.34 -11.35
CA PHE A 649 22.07 -19.23 -12.25
C PHE A 649 20.82 -18.59 -12.84
N LEU A 650 19.85 -19.37 -13.30
CA LEU A 650 18.65 -18.84 -13.93
C LEU A 650 17.71 -18.17 -12.92
N VAL A 651 17.61 -18.72 -11.70
CA VAL A 651 16.88 -18.09 -10.59
C VAL A 651 17.54 -16.77 -10.18
N ASP A 652 18.87 -16.76 -10.02
CA ASP A 652 19.66 -15.55 -9.72
C ASP A 652 19.52 -14.49 -10.83
N ASN A 653 19.25 -14.94 -12.06
CA ASN A 653 18.91 -14.11 -13.20
C ASN A 653 17.40 -13.96 -13.41
N GLY A 654 16.55 -14.15 -12.40
CA GLY A 654 15.13 -13.78 -12.43
C GLY A 654 14.26 -14.54 -13.43
N ILE A 655 14.69 -15.72 -13.89
CA ILE A 655 13.93 -16.56 -14.84
C ILE A 655 12.78 -17.28 -14.15
N GLY A 656 12.89 -17.56 -12.85
CA GLY A 656 11.76 -18.11 -12.09
C GLY A 656 10.53 -17.20 -12.08
N GLU A 657 10.74 -15.87 -12.14
CA GLU A 657 9.64 -14.91 -12.26
C GLU A 657 9.18 -14.66 -13.70
N ALA A 658 9.90 -15.15 -14.72
CA ALA A 658 9.55 -14.93 -16.12
C ALA A 658 8.28 -15.71 -16.47
N THR A 659 7.40 -15.17 -17.31
CA THR A 659 6.44 -16.04 -18.01
C THR A 659 7.03 -16.59 -19.29
N ASP A 660 7.93 -15.81 -19.88
CA ASP A 660 8.60 -16.14 -21.13
C ASP A 660 9.95 -15.41 -21.18
N VAL A 661 11.03 -16.18 -21.34
CA VAL A 661 12.40 -15.66 -21.45
C VAL A 661 13.01 -16.02 -22.81
N LEU A 662 13.74 -15.07 -23.40
CA LEU A 662 14.59 -15.31 -24.56
C LEU A 662 15.91 -15.92 -24.09
N LEU A 663 16.30 -17.05 -24.69
CA LEU A 663 17.59 -17.70 -24.51
C LEU A 663 18.29 -17.82 -25.86
N ILE A 664 19.62 -17.81 -25.82
CA ILE A 664 20.46 -18.06 -27.00
C ILE A 664 21.39 -19.22 -26.68
N ASP A 665 21.31 -20.28 -27.49
CA ASP A 665 22.29 -21.37 -27.45
C ASP A 665 23.58 -20.96 -28.18
N GLU A 666 24.66 -20.81 -27.43
CA GLU A 666 25.97 -20.43 -27.95
C GLU A 666 26.62 -21.52 -28.82
N HIS A 667 26.22 -22.79 -28.71
CA HIS A 667 26.69 -23.82 -29.64
C HIS A 667 26.13 -23.64 -31.06
N LEU A 668 24.92 -23.10 -31.17
CA LEU A 668 24.24 -22.85 -32.45
C LEU A 668 24.40 -21.40 -32.93
N CYS A 669 24.71 -20.46 -32.03
CA CYS A 669 24.80 -19.05 -32.34
C CYS A 669 26.08 -18.73 -33.14
N VAL A 670 25.90 -18.13 -34.32
CA VAL A 670 27.02 -17.70 -35.19
C VAL A 670 27.32 -16.20 -35.07
N GLY A 671 26.72 -15.49 -34.11
CA GLY A 671 26.99 -14.06 -33.86
C GLY A 671 26.63 -13.12 -35.02
N CYS A 672 25.62 -13.45 -35.83
CA CYS A 672 25.26 -12.66 -37.03
C CYS A 672 24.43 -11.38 -36.76
N ASP A 673 23.97 -11.20 -35.52
CA ASP A 673 23.10 -10.10 -35.05
C ASP A 673 21.76 -9.95 -35.77
N ASN A 674 21.31 -10.98 -36.51
CA ASN A 674 20.02 -10.93 -37.19
C ASN A 674 18.84 -10.79 -36.23
N CYS A 675 18.96 -11.33 -35.01
CA CYS A 675 17.93 -11.22 -33.97
C CYS A 675 17.71 -9.77 -33.53
N GLU A 676 18.78 -8.98 -33.34
CA GLU A 676 18.71 -7.56 -33.01
C GLU A 676 18.28 -6.71 -34.20
N LYS A 677 18.85 -6.97 -35.38
CA LYS A 677 18.52 -6.23 -36.60
C LYS A 677 17.03 -6.35 -36.92
N ALA A 678 16.50 -7.56 -36.91
CA ALA A 678 15.08 -7.82 -37.13
C ALA A 678 14.20 -7.23 -36.03
N CYS A 679 14.67 -7.22 -34.77
CA CYS A 679 13.94 -6.59 -33.67
C CYS A 679 13.80 -5.08 -33.91
N ALA A 680 14.90 -4.39 -34.22
CA ALA A 680 14.88 -2.95 -34.49
C ALA A 680 14.02 -2.61 -35.71
N ASP A 681 14.14 -3.35 -36.80
CA ASP A 681 13.35 -3.10 -38.02
C ASP A 681 11.85 -3.35 -37.81
N SER A 682 11.48 -4.24 -36.88
CA SER A 682 10.08 -4.48 -36.50
C SER A 682 9.53 -3.42 -35.53
N HIS A 683 10.39 -2.61 -34.90
CA HIS A 683 10.02 -1.73 -33.78
C HIS A 683 10.67 -0.35 -33.90
N ASP A 684 10.18 0.46 -34.84
CA ASP A 684 10.55 1.88 -35.02
C ASP A 684 12.05 2.17 -35.16
N GLY A 685 12.85 1.16 -35.51
CA GLY A 685 14.31 1.29 -35.63
C GLY A 685 15.05 1.23 -34.29
N LEU A 686 14.43 0.78 -33.21
CA LEU A 686 15.03 0.61 -31.89
C LEU A 686 14.97 -0.85 -31.48
N SER A 687 16.13 -1.49 -31.30
CA SER A 687 16.15 -2.87 -30.81
C SER A 687 15.58 -2.90 -29.40
N ARG A 688 14.83 -3.95 -29.09
CA ARG A 688 14.29 -4.24 -27.75
C ARG A 688 15.02 -5.39 -27.07
N LEU A 689 16.14 -5.78 -27.67
CA LEU A 689 17.04 -6.87 -27.33
C LEU A 689 18.47 -6.34 -27.42
N ASP A 690 19.33 -6.78 -26.52
CA ASP A 690 20.78 -6.70 -26.65
C ASP A 690 21.34 -8.13 -26.50
N ARG A 691 21.90 -8.68 -27.59
CA ARG A 691 22.36 -10.06 -27.72
C ARG A 691 23.66 -10.30 -26.98
N GLU A 692 24.51 -9.29 -26.88
CA GLU A 692 25.82 -9.42 -26.22
C GLU A 692 25.73 -9.14 -24.73
N ALA A 693 24.87 -8.21 -24.33
CA ALA A 693 24.62 -7.93 -22.93
C ALA A 693 23.81 -9.06 -22.30
N GLY A 694 24.28 -9.58 -21.17
CA GLY A 694 23.61 -10.65 -20.47
C GLY A 694 24.60 -11.44 -19.65
N ARG A 695 24.13 -12.57 -19.12
CA ARG A 695 25.02 -13.55 -18.51
C ARG A 695 24.91 -14.84 -19.30
N THR A 696 26.06 -15.49 -19.51
CA THR A 696 26.14 -16.84 -20.05
C THR A 696 26.44 -17.82 -18.93
N TYR A 697 25.79 -18.97 -18.95
CA TYR A 697 26.16 -20.12 -18.14
C TYR A 697 26.11 -21.39 -18.98
N ALA A 698 27.18 -22.19 -18.93
CA ALA A 698 27.42 -23.28 -19.87
C ALA A 698 27.33 -22.78 -21.32
N HIS A 699 26.39 -23.31 -22.12
CA HIS A 699 26.14 -22.87 -23.50
C HIS A 699 24.89 -21.98 -23.63
N LEU A 700 24.21 -21.66 -22.53
CA LEU A 700 22.98 -20.88 -22.55
C LEU A 700 23.27 -19.43 -22.15
N HIS A 701 23.05 -18.54 -23.11
CA HIS A 701 23.13 -17.09 -22.92
C HIS A 701 21.74 -16.52 -22.62
N VAL A 702 21.62 -15.73 -21.56
CA VAL A 702 20.41 -14.98 -21.21
C VAL A 702 20.63 -13.52 -21.61
N PRO A 703 20.23 -13.13 -22.84
CA PRO A 703 20.43 -11.77 -23.33
C PRO A 703 19.58 -10.75 -22.56
N THR A 704 19.95 -9.48 -22.67
CA THR A 704 19.20 -8.38 -22.07
C THR A 704 17.95 -8.12 -22.90
N SER A 705 16.87 -8.82 -22.53
CA SER A 705 15.53 -8.69 -23.09
C SER A 705 14.51 -8.79 -21.97
N CYS A 706 13.31 -8.23 -22.17
CA CYS A 706 12.25 -8.36 -21.20
C CYS A 706 11.89 -9.84 -20.98
N ARG A 707 11.67 -10.19 -19.71
CA ARG A 707 11.29 -11.54 -19.24
C ARG A 707 9.78 -11.71 -19.03
N HIS A 708 9.02 -10.66 -19.35
CA HIS A 708 7.56 -10.59 -19.20
C HIS A 708 7.06 -11.09 -17.83
N CYS A 709 7.77 -10.74 -16.76
CA CYS A 709 7.62 -11.32 -15.43
C CYS A 709 6.17 -11.49 -14.99
N GLU A 710 5.86 -12.63 -14.37
CA GLU A 710 4.55 -12.97 -13.79
C GLU A 710 4.03 -11.87 -12.87
N HIS A 711 4.96 -11.22 -12.16
CA HIS A 711 4.75 -9.96 -11.45
C HIS A 711 5.59 -8.86 -12.12
N PRO A 712 5.03 -8.08 -13.06
CA PRO A 712 5.81 -7.07 -13.78
C PRO A 712 6.19 -5.91 -12.84
N HIS A 713 7.41 -5.93 -12.31
CA HIS A 713 7.95 -4.85 -11.47
C HIS A 713 7.83 -3.48 -12.14
N CYS A 714 8.03 -3.45 -13.46
CA CYS A 714 7.90 -2.25 -14.28
C CYS A 714 6.49 -1.64 -14.34
N MET A 715 5.43 -2.41 -14.05
CA MET A 715 4.04 -1.95 -14.09
C MET A 715 3.63 -1.24 -12.80
N ALA A 716 4.28 -1.55 -11.67
CA ALA A 716 3.86 -1.13 -10.34
C ALA A 716 3.70 0.40 -10.19
N ASP A 717 4.58 1.19 -10.80
CA ASP A 717 4.62 2.65 -10.65
C ASP A 717 4.58 3.39 -12.00
N CYS A 718 3.74 2.97 -12.95
CA CYS A 718 3.56 3.71 -14.21
C CYS A 718 2.52 4.84 -14.02
N PRO A 719 2.91 6.14 -13.96
CA PRO A 719 1.95 7.21 -13.67
C PRO A 719 0.80 7.33 -14.68
N PRO A 720 1.03 7.21 -16.02
CA PRO A 720 -0.06 7.19 -16.99
C PRO A 720 -0.72 5.82 -17.15
N ASN A 721 -0.29 4.79 -16.41
CA ASN A 721 -0.67 3.39 -16.62
C ASN A 721 -0.42 2.89 -18.06
N ALA A 722 0.69 3.28 -18.68
CA ALA A 722 1.06 2.92 -20.06
C ALA A 722 1.60 1.49 -20.26
N ILE A 723 1.77 0.73 -19.18
CA ILE A 723 2.36 -0.62 -19.22
C ILE A 723 1.26 -1.64 -18.93
N HIS A 724 1.11 -2.59 -19.84
CA HIS A 724 0.00 -3.53 -19.87
C HIS A 724 0.49 -4.96 -19.96
N ARG A 725 -0.38 -5.90 -19.59
CA ARG A 725 -0.18 -7.33 -19.81
C ARG A 725 -1.26 -7.83 -20.76
N GLY A 726 -0.83 -8.48 -21.84
CA GLY A 726 -1.71 -9.11 -22.82
C GLY A 726 -2.20 -10.49 -22.37
N PRO A 727 -3.08 -11.11 -23.18
CA PRO A 727 -3.72 -12.38 -22.85
C PRO A 727 -2.72 -13.55 -22.75
N ASP A 728 -1.58 -13.46 -23.41
CA ASP A 728 -0.55 -14.50 -23.46
C ASP A 728 0.55 -14.26 -22.41
N GLY A 729 0.33 -13.33 -21.48
CA GLY A 729 1.26 -12.98 -20.41
C GLY A 729 2.31 -11.95 -20.80
N GLU A 730 2.30 -11.48 -22.05
CA GLU A 730 3.27 -10.51 -22.54
C GLU A 730 3.05 -9.14 -21.92
N VAL A 731 4.07 -8.63 -21.23
CA VAL A 731 4.08 -7.23 -20.78
C VAL A 731 4.46 -6.33 -21.96
N PHE A 732 3.70 -5.26 -22.25
CA PHE A 732 3.99 -4.31 -23.33
C PHE A 732 3.72 -2.86 -22.89
N ILE A 733 4.22 -1.89 -23.67
CA ILE A 733 4.04 -0.45 -23.41
C ILE A 733 3.25 0.14 -24.57
N ASP A 734 2.18 0.88 -24.27
CA ASP A 734 1.38 1.54 -25.29
C ASP A 734 1.81 3.01 -25.54
N GLU A 735 1.02 3.71 -26.36
CA GLU A 735 1.31 5.08 -26.78
C GLU A 735 1.12 6.13 -25.67
N THR A 736 0.48 5.79 -24.55
CA THR A 736 0.25 6.71 -23.42
C THR A 736 1.52 6.94 -22.58
N CYS A 737 2.63 6.30 -22.93
CA CYS A 737 3.92 6.47 -22.26
C CYS A 737 4.43 7.92 -22.34
N ILE A 738 4.55 8.56 -21.18
CA ILE A 738 5.06 9.94 -21.04
C ILE A 738 6.58 10.04 -20.89
N GLY A 739 7.31 8.92 -20.88
CA GLY A 739 8.77 8.95 -20.81
C GLY A 739 9.39 9.19 -19.42
N CYS A 740 8.64 9.02 -18.32
CA CYS A 740 9.12 9.31 -16.95
C CYS A 740 10.28 8.41 -16.46
N GLY A 741 10.43 7.20 -17.00
CA GLY A 741 11.51 6.28 -16.60
C GLY A 741 11.29 5.48 -15.31
N ASN A 742 10.14 5.59 -14.63
CA ASN A 742 9.80 4.75 -13.46
C ASN A 742 9.98 3.26 -13.73
N CYS A 743 9.47 2.80 -14.87
CA CYS A 743 9.58 1.42 -15.29
C CYS A 743 11.04 0.95 -15.48
N GLN A 744 11.95 1.85 -15.90
CA GLN A 744 13.38 1.55 -16.03
C GLN A 744 14.02 1.31 -14.67
N ARG A 745 13.75 2.16 -13.67
CA ARG A 745 14.26 1.99 -12.30
C ARG A 745 13.67 0.76 -11.62
N ASN A 746 12.39 0.51 -11.84
CA ASN A 746 11.69 -0.61 -11.22
C ASN A 746 12.03 -1.95 -11.85
N CYS A 747 12.67 -1.98 -13.02
CA CYS A 747 13.09 -3.24 -13.60
C CYS A 747 14.36 -3.74 -12.89
N PRO A 748 14.30 -4.81 -12.06
CA PRO A 748 15.47 -5.33 -11.35
C PRO A 748 16.54 -5.91 -12.29
N TYR A 749 16.20 -6.03 -13.57
CA TYR A 749 16.97 -6.70 -14.61
C TYR A 749 17.56 -5.73 -15.63
N GLY A 750 17.31 -4.43 -15.48
CA GLY A 750 17.87 -3.39 -16.35
C GLY A 750 17.42 -3.46 -17.82
N VAL A 751 16.32 -4.16 -18.13
CA VAL A 751 15.92 -4.46 -19.52
C VAL A 751 15.23 -3.30 -20.23
N ILE A 752 14.73 -2.31 -19.48
CA ILE A 752 13.97 -1.18 -20.05
C ILE A 752 14.93 -0.03 -20.31
N ARG A 753 14.94 0.47 -21.54
CA ARG A 753 15.78 1.59 -21.97
C ARG A 753 14.91 2.80 -22.29
N MET A 754 15.40 4.00 -21.99
CA MET A 754 14.73 5.25 -22.34
C MET A 754 15.43 5.89 -23.52
N ASP A 755 14.80 5.87 -24.70
CA ASP A 755 15.35 6.49 -25.90
C ASP A 755 14.27 7.18 -26.73
N SER A 756 14.67 8.15 -27.53
CA SER A 756 13.82 8.84 -28.48
C SER A 756 13.66 8.03 -29.76
N VAL A 757 12.44 7.99 -30.32
CA VAL A 757 12.15 7.30 -31.57
C VAL A 757 13.00 7.91 -32.71
N PRO A 758 13.83 7.12 -33.41
CA PRO A 758 14.71 7.63 -34.45
C PRO A 758 13.92 8.08 -35.69
N PRO A 759 14.52 8.93 -36.55
CA PRO A 759 13.93 9.29 -37.83
C PRO A 759 13.66 8.04 -38.70
N LYS A 760 12.55 8.05 -39.45
CA LYS A 760 12.17 6.94 -40.33
C LYS A 760 13.26 6.69 -41.37
N LYS A 761 13.72 5.44 -41.48
CA LYS A 761 14.74 5.04 -42.45
C LYS A 761 14.18 4.93 -43.88
N PRO A 762 15.02 5.10 -44.91
CA PRO A 762 14.69 4.66 -46.27
C PRO A 762 14.40 3.16 -46.30
N GLY A 763 13.53 2.73 -47.22
CA GLY A 763 13.16 1.31 -47.34
C GLY A 763 14.34 0.42 -47.77
N LEU A 764 14.23 -0.89 -47.52
CA LEU A 764 15.29 -1.87 -47.77
C LEU A 764 15.84 -1.83 -49.21
N LEU A 765 14.95 -1.70 -50.21
CA LEU A 765 15.34 -1.60 -51.62
C LEU A 765 16.13 -0.32 -51.92
N SER A 766 15.79 0.79 -51.26
CA SER A 766 16.47 2.06 -51.42
C SER A 766 17.90 2.01 -50.87
N TRP A 767 18.08 1.35 -49.72
CA TRP A 767 19.40 1.07 -49.18
C TRP A 767 20.20 0.10 -50.08
N MET A 768 19.60 -1.01 -50.48
CA MET A 768 20.29 -2.06 -51.25
C MET A 768 20.77 -1.59 -52.63
N PHE A 769 19.95 -0.81 -53.35
CA PHE A 769 20.28 -0.37 -54.71
C PHE A 769 20.95 1.01 -54.79
N PHE A 770 20.75 1.88 -53.79
CA PHE A 770 21.22 3.27 -53.84
C PHE A 770 22.08 3.68 -52.64
N GLY A 771 22.35 2.77 -51.69
CA GLY A 771 23.14 3.06 -50.49
C GLY A 771 22.53 4.13 -49.58
N GLN A 772 21.23 4.41 -49.72
CA GLN A 772 20.55 5.46 -48.96
C GLN A 772 20.24 4.98 -47.53
N GLY A 773 20.82 5.67 -46.53
CA GLY A 773 20.52 5.44 -45.12
C GLY A 773 21.38 4.36 -44.43
N PRO A 774 21.09 4.05 -43.15
CA PRO A 774 21.97 3.28 -42.28
C PRO A 774 21.81 1.74 -42.38
N GLY A 775 21.12 1.22 -43.39
CA GLY A 775 20.86 -0.22 -43.54
C GLY A 775 19.91 -0.83 -42.50
N PRO A 776 19.74 -2.16 -42.53
CA PRO A 776 18.91 -2.92 -41.58
C PRO A 776 19.38 -2.77 -40.13
N GLY A 777 18.44 -2.80 -39.18
CA GLY A 777 18.71 -2.80 -37.74
C GLY A 777 18.54 -1.45 -37.06
N GLU A 778 19.34 -1.16 -36.04
CA GLU A 778 19.24 0.09 -35.27
C GLU A 778 20.16 1.17 -35.86
N PRO A 779 19.69 2.41 -36.18
CA PRO A 779 20.53 3.43 -36.80
C PRO A 779 21.59 3.95 -35.82
N SER A 780 22.80 4.22 -36.31
CA SER A 780 23.88 4.77 -35.48
C SER A 780 23.53 6.15 -34.91
N LYS A 781 24.05 6.46 -33.72
CA LYS A 781 23.86 7.77 -33.07
C LYS A 781 24.25 8.93 -33.99
N LYS A 782 25.36 8.80 -34.74
CA LYS A 782 25.81 9.80 -35.72
C LYS A 782 24.78 10.05 -36.82
N TRP A 783 24.14 9.00 -37.32
CA TRP A 783 23.09 9.14 -38.33
C TRP A 783 21.83 9.79 -37.72
N ARG A 784 21.41 9.39 -36.52
CA ARG A 784 20.27 10.00 -35.83
C ARG A 784 20.48 11.50 -35.63
N THR A 785 21.59 11.91 -35.01
CA THR A 785 21.89 13.32 -34.74
C THR A 785 21.92 14.17 -36.01
N LYS A 786 22.40 13.63 -37.13
CA LYS A 786 22.42 14.35 -38.42
C LYS A 786 21.04 14.53 -39.05
N ASN A 787 20.11 13.61 -38.79
CA ASN A 787 18.79 13.56 -39.45
C ASN A 787 17.63 13.93 -38.49
N THR A 788 17.93 14.35 -37.27
CA THR A 788 16.95 14.94 -36.34
C THR A 788 16.91 16.45 -36.57
N GLU A 789 15.71 17.03 -36.59
CA GLU A 789 15.52 18.48 -36.75
C GLU A 789 16.19 19.26 -35.60
N PRO A 790 17.01 20.29 -35.91
CA PRO A 790 17.63 21.12 -34.88
C PRO A 790 16.58 21.82 -34.00
N GLY A 791 16.70 21.69 -32.67
CA GLY A 791 15.85 22.38 -31.70
C GLY A 791 14.56 21.65 -31.29
N VAL A 792 14.30 20.44 -31.80
CA VAL A 792 13.15 19.62 -31.39
C VAL A 792 13.62 18.46 -30.51
N GLU A 793 13.50 18.61 -29.19
CA GLU A 793 13.77 17.53 -28.24
C GLU A 793 12.55 16.60 -28.20
N LYS A 794 12.65 15.43 -28.84
CA LYS A 794 11.57 14.44 -28.81
C LYS A 794 11.51 13.77 -27.44
N PRO A 795 10.32 13.58 -26.85
CA PRO A 795 10.19 12.87 -25.59
C PRO A 795 10.74 11.45 -25.72
N LYS A 796 11.53 11.03 -24.74
CA LYS A 796 12.03 9.65 -24.65
C LYS A 796 10.85 8.72 -24.38
N LYS A 797 10.84 7.56 -25.03
CA LYS A 797 9.90 6.47 -24.73
C LYS A 797 10.63 5.34 -24.02
N ALA A 798 9.90 4.63 -23.17
CA ALA A 798 10.38 3.39 -22.60
C ALA A 798 10.36 2.29 -23.67
N ILE A 799 11.49 1.61 -23.83
CA ILE A 799 11.74 0.59 -24.84
C ILE A 799 12.02 -0.70 -24.10
N LYS A 800 11.20 -1.71 -24.37
CA LYS A 800 11.38 -3.08 -23.87
C LYS A 800 10.75 -4.05 -24.85
N CYS A 801 11.18 -5.30 -24.81
CA CYS A 801 10.54 -6.35 -25.60
C CYS A 801 9.05 -6.48 -25.21
N ASP A 802 8.17 -6.58 -26.21
CA ASP A 802 6.71 -6.77 -26.09
C ASP A 802 6.26 -8.10 -26.74
N MET A 803 7.20 -9.04 -26.92
CA MET A 803 7.00 -10.28 -27.69
C MET A 803 6.54 -10.08 -29.12
N CYS A 804 6.75 -8.88 -29.71
CA CYS A 804 6.19 -8.52 -31.01
C CYS A 804 4.66 -8.68 -31.02
N SER A 805 4.00 -8.32 -29.91
CA SER A 805 2.54 -8.32 -29.80
C SER A 805 1.91 -7.55 -30.98
N GLY A 806 0.94 -8.16 -31.64
CA GLY A 806 0.30 -7.62 -32.84
C GLY A 806 1.03 -7.85 -34.16
N ILE A 807 2.21 -8.49 -34.17
CA ILE A 807 2.94 -8.86 -35.41
C ILE A 807 2.67 -10.32 -35.76
N GLU A 808 2.18 -10.56 -36.98
CA GLU A 808 1.93 -11.91 -37.49
C GLU A 808 3.22 -12.75 -37.53
N GLY A 809 3.18 -13.95 -36.95
CA GLY A 809 4.33 -14.86 -36.83
C GLY A 809 5.14 -14.74 -35.53
N GLY A 810 4.77 -13.88 -34.57
CA GLY A 810 5.33 -13.86 -33.21
C GLY A 810 6.64 -13.05 -33.03
N PRO A 811 7.60 -13.48 -32.19
CA PRO A 811 8.85 -12.76 -31.94
C PRO A 811 9.81 -12.72 -33.14
N ALA A 812 10.12 -11.53 -33.64
CA ALA A 812 11.01 -11.32 -34.79
C ALA A 812 12.44 -11.83 -34.54
N CYS A 813 12.94 -11.73 -33.31
CA CYS A 813 14.28 -12.18 -32.94
C CYS A 813 14.48 -13.70 -33.11
N VAL A 814 13.44 -14.50 -32.85
CA VAL A 814 13.43 -15.95 -33.03
C VAL A 814 13.34 -16.29 -34.51
N ARG A 815 12.38 -15.69 -35.24
CA ARG A 815 12.18 -15.95 -36.68
C ARG A 815 13.39 -15.60 -37.54
N ALA A 816 14.13 -14.55 -37.16
CA ALA A 816 15.30 -14.10 -37.91
C ALA A 816 16.56 -14.91 -37.59
N CYS A 817 16.52 -15.83 -36.64
CA CYS A 817 17.67 -16.66 -36.29
C CYS A 817 17.87 -17.77 -37.35
N PRO A 818 18.96 -17.75 -38.13
CA PRO A 818 19.15 -18.69 -39.23
C PRO A 818 19.49 -20.12 -38.76
N THR A 819 20.00 -20.25 -37.53
CA THR A 819 20.43 -21.54 -36.95
C THR A 819 19.44 -22.09 -35.93
N GLY A 820 18.39 -21.34 -35.59
CA GLY A 820 17.47 -21.70 -34.51
C GLY A 820 18.04 -21.53 -33.09
N ALA A 821 19.21 -20.89 -32.95
CA ALA A 821 19.86 -20.66 -31.66
C ALA A 821 19.04 -19.80 -30.67
N ALA A 822 18.25 -18.84 -31.18
CA ALA A 822 17.45 -17.95 -30.35
C ALA A 822 16.05 -18.54 -30.14
N ILE A 823 15.71 -18.87 -28.89
CA ILE A 823 14.44 -19.51 -28.52
C ILE A 823 13.78 -18.76 -27.37
N ARG A 824 12.45 -18.81 -27.32
CA ARG A 824 11.67 -18.29 -26.18
C ARG A 824 11.02 -19.45 -25.45
N VAL A 825 11.19 -19.48 -24.14
CA VAL A 825 10.78 -20.61 -23.29
C VAL A 825 10.09 -20.12 -22.04
N ALA A 826 9.07 -20.86 -21.60
CA ALA A 826 8.48 -20.71 -20.28
C ALA A 826 9.37 -21.37 -19.21
N PRO A 827 9.29 -20.96 -17.93
CA PRO A 827 10.11 -21.54 -16.87
C PRO A 827 9.96 -23.05 -16.70
N GLU A 828 8.75 -23.59 -16.91
CA GLU A 828 8.45 -25.02 -16.83
C GLU A 828 9.10 -25.84 -17.95
N ASP A 829 9.21 -25.26 -19.15
CA ASP A 829 9.88 -25.88 -20.30
C ASP A 829 11.40 -25.74 -20.25
N PHE A 830 11.93 -24.95 -19.31
CA PHE A 830 13.37 -24.75 -19.19
C PHE A 830 14.12 -26.07 -18.92
N LEU A 831 13.57 -26.89 -18.03
CA LEU A 831 14.19 -28.17 -17.66
C LEU A 831 14.06 -29.23 -18.77
N SER A 832 13.12 -29.09 -19.71
CA SER A 832 12.99 -29.96 -20.87
C SER A 832 13.91 -29.53 -22.01
N VAL A 833 14.11 -28.22 -22.21
CA VAL A 833 15.02 -27.68 -23.22
C VAL A 833 16.48 -28.03 -22.90
N ALA A 834 16.91 -27.90 -21.65
CA ALA A 834 18.23 -28.38 -21.20
C ALA A 834 18.38 -29.92 -21.22
N ARG A 835 17.30 -30.67 -21.44
CA ARG A 835 17.30 -32.13 -21.63
C ARG A 835 17.44 -32.54 -23.10
N LEU A 836 17.15 -31.67 -24.07
CA LEU A 836 17.17 -32.01 -25.50
C LEU A 836 18.58 -32.34 -26.03
N ASP A 837 19.64 -31.94 -25.34
CA ASP A 837 21.03 -32.33 -25.65
C ASP A 837 21.33 -33.83 -25.49
N ARG A 838 20.39 -34.65 -24.98
CA ARG A 838 20.64 -36.07 -24.71
C ARG A 838 19.78 -37.06 -25.49
N GLU A 839 18.83 -36.61 -26.29
CA GLU A 839 18.06 -37.50 -27.17
C GLU A 839 18.48 -37.43 -28.65
N ALA A 840 19.49 -36.61 -28.98
CA ALA A 840 20.01 -36.47 -30.34
C ALA A 840 21.36 -37.20 -30.58
N ASN A 841 21.79 -38.11 -29.70
CA ASN A 841 22.95 -38.99 -29.93
C ASN A 841 22.61 -40.46 -29.75
#